data_AF-A0A2I1HDM4-F1
#
_entry.id   AF-A0A2I1HDM4-F1
#
_cell.length_a   1.000
_cell.length_b   1.000
_cell.length_c   1.000
_cell.angle_alpha   90.00
_cell.angle_beta   90.00
_cell.angle_gamma   90.00
#
_symmetry.space_group_name_H-M   'P 1'
#
loop_
_entity.id
_entity.type
_entity.pdbx_description
1 polymer ?
#
loop_
_entity_poly.entity_id
_entity_poly.type
_entity_poly.pdbx_seq_one_letter_code
_entity_poly.pdbx_strand_id
1 'polypeptide(L)'
;MTSVNCLILGDASRNNFNVAVGEVYTNDDNIDIPFDQFTVSNFKESLFRRKKVKNAVEDLDNMNLYKVDLNPSNLKDKIYTMKEIEELGTMMESSFEFKEYFNNDDKKPKPRYLHVFIVPIITHATDYLNKRPRLDFNNIPLDLGRSPTQLLHTGGCSWDYQESSELEQELRKEVRGLYNVFKENKREKTNTPIFFMTSGAGCGKSRNATELPKILRKIFKDDPELEPRFQEALIINISLENGTRINTKEERNANDVIAKRMLYQLQNQDLDWVDIRDDKQSLSIISILKRCAKEKKVAIKELTVILIVDGLQTALIDPDDGMKKDSLFYSLMTEISVLAINKQSPLIIACCTATLARPFHEVVQVSHQKRVFLQIRSLDSPKKKNEPVFKNTPLLNMLVSDMGGNGRALEALQSAIEGVDFENSSFLSIAEQVYYKLKDHYNEWISYTRYLTPVLRAIMTHTKLVVSAPIPGTDILPEELSKLGLVKLEKQDDLSDKGTLTCPYIWLWLMANASGDSILRNWNFKYYSEIQNKGDPTIPPGCQFWQHFEHFIASFRVLKSNVFEINKEIELQDIHAGARHNFGPATIRNVPLSLKKAIRRESTKSNAYSTNKMVTCKEGDDQIDIDLTDASVCIINGYSASAGDSFCPIYFAGSTQQSRPVLHIECQQSKCYKSKTVNQATFDEEYEKASDEGDVFLLYTCGSSNVPKLPRLSAIVDQCCWKLYFGPFAGRAFLLAHSDKFNINNCSKSEMTSIYGIGSKRADLLMSNRPYRDIEDCIARTNIPGNFLINFQFGATPSSTSPN
;
A
#
# COMPACT_ATOMS: atom_id res chain seq x y z
N MET A 1 9.05 -51.10 24.45
CA MET A 1 9.00 -49.94 23.55
C MET A 1 7.56 -49.69 23.15
N THR A 2 7.03 -48.50 23.45
CA THR A 2 5.62 -48.15 23.23
C THR A 2 5.53 -46.92 22.34
N SER A 3 4.53 -46.85 21.46
CA SER A 3 4.35 -45.72 20.54
C SER A 3 2.94 -45.16 20.66
N VAL A 4 2.85 -43.86 20.93
CA VAL A 4 1.58 -43.14 21.14
C VAL A 4 1.43 -42.00 20.13
N ASN A 5 0.18 -41.68 19.81
CA ASN A 5 -0.15 -40.59 18.90
C ASN A 5 -0.68 -39.43 19.74
N CYS A 6 -0.10 -38.26 19.54
CA CYS A 6 -0.36 -37.06 20.34
C CYS A 6 -0.97 -35.97 19.47
N LEU A 7 -1.88 -35.18 20.05
CA LEU A 7 -2.49 -34.01 19.41
C LEU A 7 -2.54 -32.85 20.42
N ILE A 8 -2.21 -31.64 19.97
CA ILE A 8 -2.26 -30.44 20.82
C ILE A 8 -3.69 -29.88 20.79
N LEU A 9 -4.21 -29.46 21.94
CA LEU A 9 -5.52 -28.79 22.02
C LEU A 9 -5.53 -27.54 21.11
N GLY A 10 -6.57 -27.41 20.30
CA GLY A 10 -6.70 -26.32 19.32
C GLY A 10 -6.14 -26.63 17.92
N ASP A 11 -5.33 -27.70 17.77
CA ASP A 11 -4.91 -28.17 16.46
C ASP A 11 -6.01 -29.00 15.77
N ALA A 12 -6.07 -28.87 14.44
CA ALA A 12 -6.86 -29.80 13.62
C ALA A 12 -6.29 -31.22 13.73
N SER A 13 -7.16 -32.22 13.82
CA SER A 13 -6.79 -33.62 14.05
C SER A 13 -5.78 -34.24 13.07
N ARG A 14 -5.72 -33.73 11.83
CA ARG A 14 -4.72 -34.10 10.81
C ARG A 14 -3.28 -33.76 11.22
N ASN A 15 -3.11 -32.88 12.21
CA ASN A 15 -1.83 -32.44 12.74
C ASN A 15 -1.33 -33.29 13.92
N ASN A 16 -1.95 -34.45 14.20
CA ASN A 16 -1.43 -35.38 15.21
C ASN A 16 -0.05 -35.90 14.82
N PHE A 17 0.75 -36.30 15.81
CA PHE A 17 2.10 -36.79 15.60
C PHE A 17 2.42 -37.97 16.50
N ASN A 18 3.31 -38.84 16.04
CA ASN A 18 3.71 -40.03 16.78
C ASN A 18 4.92 -39.77 17.69
N VAL A 19 4.92 -40.40 18.87
CA VAL A 19 6.00 -40.38 19.85
C VAL A 19 6.31 -41.81 20.28
N ALA A 20 7.56 -42.21 20.09
CA ALA A 20 8.07 -43.52 20.51
C ALA A 20 8.79 -43.37 21.86
N VAL A 21 8.44 -44.23 22.81
CA VAL A 21 9.07 -44.36 24.12
C VAL A 21 9.90 -45.66 24.11
N GLY A 22 11.21 -45.51 24.18
CA GLY A 22 12.21 -46.58 24.16
C GLY A 22 12.25 -47.40 25.46
N GLU A 23 13.18 -48.35 25.54
CA GLU A 23 13.44 -49.13 26.77
C GLU A 23 14.17 -48.32 27.84
N VAL A 24 14.93 -47.30 27.43
CA VAL A 24 15.64 -46.35 28.28
C VAL A 24 15.39 -44.94 27.75
N TYR A 25 15.17 -43.98 28.65
CA TYR A 25 15.07 -42.56 28.36
C TYR A 25 16.16 -41.78 29.11
N THR A 26 16.95 -40.99 28.39
CA THR A 26 17.93 -40.09 28.99
C THR A 26 17.33 -38.70 29.18
N ASN A 27 17.24 -38.25 30.43
CA ASN A 27 16.71 -36.91 30.78
C ASN A 27 17.74 -35.80 30.53
N ASP A 28 17.33 -34.53 30.72
CA ASP A 28 18.20 -33.35 30.49
C ASP A 28 19.43 -33.30 31.41
N ASP A 29 19.40 -34.02 32.54
CA ASP A 29 20.54 -34.18 33.47
C ASP A 29 21.49 -35.34 33.08
N ASN A 30 21.31 -35.93 31.90
CA ASN A 30 22.03 -37.11 31.40
C ASN A 30 21.88 -38.36 32.28
N ILE A 31 20.72 -38.53 32.93
CA ILE A 31 20.38 -39.72 33.72
C ILE A 31 19.53 -40.66 32.85
N ASP A 32 19.96 -41.91 32.76
CA ASP A 32 19.25 -42.97 32.06
C ASP A 32 18.14 -43.58 32.95
N ILE A 33 16.90 -43.47 32.50
CA ILE A 33 15.69 -43.93 33.19
C ILE A 33 15.13 -45.13 32.42
N PRO A 34 15.10 -46.33 33.02
CA PRO A 34 14.46 -47.50 32.42
C PRO A 34 12.95 -47.28 32.22
N PHE A 35 12.36 -47.89 31.19
CA PHE A 35 10.92 -47.77 30.89
C PHE A 35 10.03 -48.07 32.10
N ASP A 36 10.41 -49.03 32.95
CA ASP A 36 9.64 -49.40 34.13
C ASP A 36 9.57 -48.29 35.18
N GLN A 37 10.52 -47.35 35.18
CA GLN A 37 10.61 -46.20 36.08
C GLN A 37 10.29 -44.88 35.36
N PHE A 38 9.97 -44.93 34.06
CA PHE A 38 9.71 -43.77 33.24
C PHE A 38 8.34 -43.18 33.60
N THR A 39 8.34 -41.98 34.17
CA THR A 39 7.12 -41.31 34.65
C THR A 39 6.43 -40.48 33.57
N VAL A 40 5.19 -40.06 33.82
CA VAL A 40 4.49 -39.08 32.97
C VAL A 40 5.24 -37.73 32.93
N SER A 41 5.94 -37.34 34.00
CA SER A 41 6.82 -36.17 34.01
C SER A 41 7.99 -36.30 33.01
N ASN A 42 8.63 -37.48 32.94
CA ASN A 42 9.66 -37.72 31.93
C ASN A 42 9.09 -37.75 30.50
N PHE A 43 7.85 -38.20 30.34
CA PHE A 43 7.15 -38.13 29.05
C PHE A 43 6.83 -36.70 28.63
N LYS A 44 6.40 -35.86 29.57
CA LYS A 44 6.26 -34.41 29.39
C LYS A 44 7.58 -33.80 28.90
N GLU A 45 8.69 -34.09 29.55
CA GLU A 45 10.02 -33.61 29.14
C GLU A 45 10.36 -33.98 27.69
N SER A 46 10.14 -35.25 27.32
CA SER A 46 10.32 -35.74 25.95
C SER A 46 9.44 -35.01 24.92
N LEU A 47 8.19 -34.72 25.27
CA LEU A 47 7.27 -33.95 24.41
C LEU A 47 7.75 -32.50 24.25
N PHE A 48 8.17 -31.85 25.33
CA PHE A 48 8.60 -30.45 25.35
C PHE A 48 9.86 -30.20 24.51
N ARG A 49 10.74 -31.20 24.38
CA ARG A 49 11.89 -31.17 23.44
C ARG A 49 11.47 -30.99 21.98
N ARG A 50 10.22 -31.27 21.60
CA ARG A 50 9.72 -31.05 20.23
C ARG A 50 9.34 -29.60 20.01
N LYS A 51 9.94 -28.97 19.00
CA LYS A 51 9.65 -27.57 18.58
C LYS A 51 8.16 -27.26 18.45
N LYS A 52 7.36 -28.21 17.96
CA LYS A 52 5.91 -28.05 17.81
C LYS A 52 5.19 -27.89 19.16
N VAL A 53 5.60 -28.65 20.18
CA VAL A 53 5.03 -28.56 21.54
C VAL A 53 5.55 -27.31 22.25
N LYS A 54 6.85 -27.02 22.12
CA LYS A 54 7.47 -25.81 22.69
C LYS A 54 6.87 -24.49 22.16
N ASN A 55 6.36 -24.49 20.93
CA ASN A 55 5.65 -23.33 20.38
C ASN A 55 4.22 -23.17 20.93
N ALA A 56 3.63 -24.22 21.48
CA ALA A 56 2.24 -24.24 21.96
C ALA A 56 2.12 -24.23 23.49
N VAL A 57 3.19 -24.59 24.20
CA VAL A 57 3.28 -24.69 25.66
C VAL A 57 4.45 -23.83 26.13
N GLU A 58 4.21 -22.87 27.00
CA GLU A 58 5.23 -21.90 27.46
C GLU A 58 6.30 -22.53 28.37
N ASP A 59 5.89 -23.46 29.24
CA ASP A 59 6.75 -24.14 30.22
C ASP A 59 6.41 -25.64 30.30
N LEU A 60 7.40 -26.48 30.63
CA LEU A 60 7.24 -27.92 30.85
C LEU A 60 6.10 -28.24 31.82
N ASP A 61 5.96 -27.45 32.88
CA ASP A 61 4.92 -27.66 33.91
C ASP A 61 3.54 -27.18 33.46
N ASN A 62 3.48 -26.34 32.42
CA ASN A 62 2.26 -25.76 31.86
C ASN A 62 1.61 -26.65 30.80
N MET A 63 1.65 -27.97 30.98
CA MET A 63 0.89 -28.90 30.13
C MET A 63 0.27 -30.05 30.93
N ASN A 64 -0.99 -30.31 30.63
CA ASN A 64 -1.72 -31.50 31.05
C ASN A 64 -1.77 -32.49 29.89
N LEU A 65 -1.58 -33.77 30.23
CA LEU A 65 -1.71 -34.87 29.28
C LEU A 65 -2.98 -35.64 29.60
N TYR A 66 -3.80 -35.89 28.59
CA TYR A 66 -5.01 -36.71 28.74
C TYR A 66 -4.87 -37.97 27.91
N LYS A 67 -4.98 -39.12 28.56
CA LYS A 67 -5.05 -40.43 27.91
C LYS A 67 -6.44 -40.59 27.29
N VAL A 68 -6.49 -40.81 25.99
CA VAL A 68 -7.71 -41.03 25.21
C VAL A 68 -7.55 -42.26 24.32
N ASP A 69 -8.67 -42.80 23.84
CA ASP A 69 -8.69 -43.87 22.84
C ASP A 69 -9.66 -43.50 21.70
N LEU A 70 -9.29 -42.50 20.88
CA LEU A 70 -10.15 -41.99 19.80
C LEU A 70 -9.83 -42.57 18.42
N ASN A 71 -10.85 -43.09 17.76
CA ASN A 71 -10.75 -43.63 16.39
C ASN A 71 -10.57 -42.50 15.35
N PRO A 72 -9.68 -42.64 14.35
CA PRO A 72 -9.58 -41.77 13.18
C PRO A 72 -10.88 -41.33 12.53
N SER A 73 -11.90 -42.18 12.47
CA SER A 73 -13.20 -41.84 11.89
C SER A 73 -13.92 -40.72 12.65
N ASN A 74 -13.67 -40.59 13.96
CA ASN A 74 -14.23 -39.54 14.81
C ASN A 74 -13.40 -38.25 14.81
N LEU A 75 -12.24 -38.26 14.15
CA LEU A 75 -11.27 -37.17 14.18
C LEU A 75 -11.42 -36.20 13.00
N LYS A 76 -12.07 -36.55 11.87
CA LYS A 76 -12.11 -35.76 10.61
C LYS A 76 -12.33 -34.25 10.84
N ASP A 77 -11.25 -33.47 10.72
CA ASP A 77 -11.18 -32.00 10.79
C ASP A 77 -11.90 -31.35 11.99
N LYS A 78 -12.12 -32.10 13.08
CA LYS A 78 -12.69 -31.58 14.32
C LYS A 78 -11.59 -30.92 15.17
N ILE A 79 -11.86 -29.71 15.65
CA ILE A 79 -11.11 -29.07 16.75
C ILE A 79 -11.85 -29.40 18.04
N TYR A 80 -11.13 -29.99 19.00
CA TYR A 80 -11.68 -30.38 20.30
C TYR A 80 -11.62 -29.21 21.28
N THR A 81 -12.62 -29.10 22.14
CA THR A 81 -12.64 -28.18 23.29
C THR A 81 -12.12 -28.88 24.55
N MET A 82 -11.71 -28.10 25.56
CA MET A 82 -11.22 -28.65 26.83
C MET A 82 -12.25 -29.57 27.51
N LYS A 83 -13.51 -29.12 27.57
CA LYS A 83 -14.62 -29.88 28.18
C LYS A 83 -14.84 -31.23 27.50
N GLU A 84 -14.75 -31.29 26.18
CA GLU A 84 -14.86 -32.55 25.45
C GLU A 84 -13.70 -33.51 25.77
N ILE A 85 -12.48 -33.00 25.98
CA ILE A 85 -11.33 -33.84 26.35
C ILE A 85 -11.51 -34.41 27.76
N GLU A 86 -11.98 -33.60 28.71
CA GLU A 86 -12.28 -34.04 30.08
C GLU A 86 -13.37 -35.12 30.12
N GLU A 87 -14.34 -35.07 29.21
CA GLU A 87 -15.38 -36.10 29.08
C GLU A 87 -14.90 -37.37 28.34
N LEU A 88 -13.93 -37.24 27.42
CA LEU A 88 -13.45 -38.33 26.57
C LEU A 88 -12.22 -39.08 27.11
N GLY A 89 -11.48 -38.48 28.03
CA GLY A 89 -10.16 -38.96 28.45
C GLY A 89 -9.92 -38.92 29.95
N THR A 90 -8.82 -39.54 30.36
CA THR A 90 -8.35 -39.53 31.74
C THR A 90 -7.09 -38.70 31.83
N MET A 91 -7.05 -37.71 32.74
CA MET A 91 -5.83 -36.93 32.98
C MET A 91 -4.71 -37.86 33.48
N MET A 92 -3.51 -37.69 32.94
CA MET A 92 -2.33 -38.46 33.31
C MET A 92 -1.56 -37.73 34.41
N GLU A 93 -1.50 -38.34 35.60
CA GLU A 93 -0.79 -37.79 36.77
C GLU A 93 0.73 -37.81 36.58
N SER A 94 1.39 -36.66 36.82
CA SER A 94 2.82 -36.48 36.55
C SER A 94 3.73 -37.46 37.30
N SER A 95 3.36 -37.84 38.53
CA SER A 95 4.13 -38.73 39.41
C SER A 95 3.94 -40.22 39.10
N PHE A 96 2.97 -40.58 38.27
CA PHE A 96 2.67 -41.97 37.95
C PHE A 96 3.60 -42.49 36.85
N GLU A 97 3.83 -43.80 36.85
CA GLU A 97 4.65 -44.43 35.82
C GLU A 97 3.88 -44.44 34.50
N PHE A 98 4.55 -44.13 33.39
CA PHE A 98 3.91 -44.08 32.06
C PHE A 98 3.27 -45.43 31.69
N LYS A 99 3.85 -46.54 32.18
CA LYS A 99 3.34 -47.91 31.99
C LYS A 99 1.95 -48.13 32.60
N GLU A 100 1.53 -47.30 33.57
CA GLU A 100 0.18 -47.34 34.13
C GLU A 100 -0.88 -46.93 33.10
N TYR A 101 -0.51 -46.12 32.12
CA TYR A 101 -1.39 -45.69 31.03
C TYR A 101 -1.17 -46.49 29.76
N PHE A 102 0.09 -46.81 29.43
CA PHE A 102 0.46 -47.53 28.22
C PHE A 102 1.60 -48.53 28.48
N ASN A 103 1.32 -49.84 28.39
CA ASN A 103 2.32 -50.89 28.53
C ASN A 103 2.30 -51.85 27.32
N ASN A 104 3.22 -52.83 27.31
CA ASN A 104 3.35 -53.78 26.19
C ASN A 104 2.41 -55.00 26.29
N ASP A 105 1.68 -55.13 27.39
CA ASP A 105 0.87 -56.31 27.72
C ASP A 105 -0.63 -56.00 27.56
N ASP A 106 -1.30 -55.55 28.62
CA ASP A 106 -2.75 -55.36 28.69
C ASP A 106 -3.22 -53.95 28.30
N LYS A 107 -2.32 -52.96 28.27
CA LYS A 107 -2.60 -51.55 27.94
C LYS A 107 -1.88 -51.07 26.68
N LYS A 108 -1.79 -51.94 25.68
CA LYS A 108 -1.14 -51.62 24.40
C LYS A 108 -1.91 -50.53 23.63
N PRO A 109 -1.25 -49.44 23.20
CA PRO A 109 -1.90 -48.40 22.39
C PRO A 109 -2.54 -48.99 21.12
N LYS A 110 -3.80 -48.65 20.86
CA LYS A 110 -4.55 -49.16 19.71
C LYS A 110 -3.96 -48.61 18.41
N PRO A 111 -3.66 -49.45 17.41
CA PRO A 111 -3.10 -48.96 16.15
C PRO A 111 -3.98 -47.88 15.52
N ARG A 112 -3.35 -46.77 15.11
CA ARG A 112 -3.98 -45.62 14.44
C ARG A 112 -4.91 -44.76 15.30
N TYR A 113 -5.13 -45.08 16.57
CA TYR A 113 -5.93 -44.23 17.45
C TYR A 113 -5.15 -42.99 17.88
N LEU A 114 -5.86 -41.92 18.24
CA LEU A 114 -5.27 -40.86 19.04
C LEU A 114 -5.22 -41.34 20.49
N HIS A 115 -4.05 -41.19 21.11
CA HIS A 115 -3.74 -41.76 22.43
C HIS A 115 -3.59 -40.69 23.51
N VAL A 116 -3.02 -39.54 23.16
CA VAL A 116 -2.72 -38.47 24.11
C VAL A 116 -3.16 -37.12 23.55
N PHE A 117 -3.93 -36.38 24.33
CA PHE A 117 -4.07 -34.93 24.13
C PHE A 117 -3.06 -34.18 24.98
N ILE A 118 -2.37 -33.24 24.35
CA ILE A 118 -1.51 -32.26 25.01
C ILE A 118 -2.33 -30.99 25.16
N VAL A 119 -2.72 -30.70 26.40
CA VAL A 119 -3.49 -29.52 26.75
C VAL A 119 -2.53 -28.52 27.36
N PRO A 120 -2.19 -27.41 26.67
CA PRO A 120 -1.48 -26.32 27.29
C PRO A 120 -2.31 -25.81 28.47
N ILE A 121 -1.72 -25.83 29.65
CA ILE A 121 -2.26 -25.12 30.80
C ILE A 121 -1.97 -23.66 30.49
N ILE A 122 -3.00 -22.95 30.04
CA ILE A 122 -2.99 -21.51 30.19
C ILE A 122 -3.03 -21.32 31.69
N THR A 123 -1.87 -21.05 32.31
CA THR A 123 -1.83 -20.47 33.63
C THR A 123 -2.46 -19.08 33.51
N HIS A 124 -3.79 -19.02 33.48
CA HIS A 124 -4.48 -18.10 34.33
C HIS A 124 -3.96 -18.44 35.71
N ALA A 125 -3.02 -17.62 36.20
CA ALA A 125 -2.42 -17.78 37.51
C ALA A 125 -3.47 -18.35 38.46
N THR A 126 -3.30 -19.62 38.84
CA THR A 126 -4.13 -20.24 39.85
C THR A 126 -4.16 -19.27 41.03
N ASP A 127 -5.38 -18.98 41.49
CA ASP A 127 -5.81 -17.94 42.42
C ASP A 127 -5.10 -17.89 43.80
N TYR A 128 -3.94 -18.53 43.96
CA TYR A 128 -3.22 -18.63 45.22
C TYR A 128 -1.75 -18.17 45.21
N LEU A 129 -1.18 -17.71 44.08
CA LEU A 129 0.18 -17.14 44.08
C LEU A 129 0.39 -15.83 43.32
N ASN A 130 -0.67 -15.12 42.94
CA ASN A 130 -0.58 -13.70 42.59
C ASN A 130 -1.90 -12.99 42.93
N LYS A 131 -2.11 -12.70 44.22
CA LYS A 131 -2.77 -11.42 44.53
C LYS A 131 -1.81 -10.34 44.05
N ARG A 132 -1.80 -10.02 42.75
CA ARG A 132 -1.29 -8.71 42.32
C ARG A 132 -2.05 -7.72 43.19
N PRO A 133 -1.36 -6.88 44.00
CA PRO A 133 -2.04 -5.85 44.76
C PRO A 133 -2.93 -5.11 43.77
N ARG A 134 -4.25 -5.05 44.03
CA ARG A 134 -5.13 -4.19 43.23
C ARG A 134 -4.50 -2.81 43.21
N LEU A 135 -4.27 -2.28 42.02
CA LEU A 135 -3.86 -0.91 41.89
C LEU A 135 -5.01 -0.07 42.46
N ASP A 136 -4.69 0.84 43.38
CA ASP A 136 -5.66 1.86 43.75
C ASP A 136 -5.46 3.04 42.81
N PHE A 137 -6.17 3.01 41.68
CA PHE A 137 -6.09 4.05 40.68
C PHE A 137 -6.30 5.44 41.24
N ASN A 138 -7.04 5.63 42.34
CA ASN A 138 -7.27 6.94 42.94
C ASN A 138 -6.04 7.51 43.65
N ASN A 139 -5.14 6.65 44.11
CA ASN A 139 -3.96 7.01 44.89
C ASN A 139 -2.66 7.02 44.06
N ILE A 140 -2.71 6.59 42.80
CA ILE A 140 -1.57 6.75 41.88
C ILE A 140 -1.32 8.26 41.67
N PRO A 141 -0.12 8.79 41.95
CA PRO A 141 0.16 10.19 41.72
C PRO A 141 0.23 10.49 40.21
N LEU A 142 -0.18 11.70 39.83
CA LEU A 142 -0.18 12.16 38.44
C LEU A 142 0.93 13.19 38.23
N ASP A 143 1.72 13.03 37.17
CA ASP A 143 2.66 14.04 36.68
C ASP A 143 2.08 14.74 35.44
N LEU A 144 1.56 15.95 35.67
CA LEU A 144 0.98 16.78 34.62
C LEU A 144 2.05 17.56 33.81
N GLY A 145 3.31 17.55 34.25
CA GLY A 145 4.44 18.17 33.56
C GLY A 145 5.14 17.21 32.59
N ARG A 146 4.84 15.91 32.67
CA ARG A 146 5.38 14.88 31.77
C ARG A 146 5.09 15.22 30.32
N SER A 147 6.11 15.11 29.48
CA SER A 147 5.92 15.25 28.04
C SER A 147 4.99 14.15 27.51
N PRO A 148 3.99 14.49 26.66
CA PRO A 148 3.09 13.51 26.07
C PRO A 148 3.84 12.44 25.28
N THR A 149 3.28 11.24 25.26
CA THR A 149 3.86 10.12 24.51
C THR A 149 3.91 10.47 23.02
N GLN A 150 5.08 10.24 22.40
CA GLN A 150 5.23 10.34 20.95
C GLN A 150 4.39 9.25 20.28
N LEU A 151 3.61 9.59 19.26
CA LEU A 151 2.80 8.61 18.53
C LEU A 151 3.55 7.98 17.34
N LEU A 152 4.66 8.60 16.93
CA LEU A 152 5.55 8.10 15.90
C LEU A 152 6.88 7.67 16.51
N HIS A 153 7.25 6.38 16.36
CA HIS A 153 8.48 5.81 16.91
C HIS A 153 9.55 5.46 15.86
N THR A 154 9.37 5.87 14.61
CA THR A 154 10.28 5.56 13.50
C THR A 154 11.13 6.75 13.09
N GLY A 155 12.09 6.53 12.18
CA GLY A 155 13.11 7.53 11.82
C GLY A 155 12.58 8.92 11.44
N GLY A 156 11.39 8.99 10.83
CA GLY A 156 10.70 10.23 10.47
C GLY A 156 10.27 11.07 11.67
N CYS A 157 10.30 10.56 12.91
CA CYS A 157 10.15 11.37 14.13
C CYS A 157 11.29 12.39 14.27
N SER A 158 12.46 12.11 13.68
CA SER A 158 13.64 12.97 13.74
C SER A 158 13.72 13.99 12.61
N TRP A 159 12.79 13.96 11.65
CA TRP A 159 12.71 14.96 10.59
C TRP A 159 12.07 16.25 11.09
N ASP A 160 12.48 17.36 10.47
CA ASP A 160 11.89 18.66 10.67
C ASP A 160 10.41 18.63 10.26
N TYR A 161 9.55 19.18 11.12
CA TYR A 161 8.12 19.19 10.84
C TYR A 161 7.80 20.17 9.72
N GLN A 162 6.98 19.73 8.77
CA GLN A 162 6.55 20.53 7.63
C GLN A 162 5.11 21.00 7.85
N GLU A 163 4.95 22.30 8.10
CA GLU A 163 3.65 22.91 8.39
C GLU A 163 2.78 22.99 7.11
N SER A 164 1.45 23.04 7.30
CA SER A 164 0.46 23.24 6.24
C SER A 164 -0.39 24.48 6.56
N SER A 165 -0.42 25.43 5.63
CA SER A 165 -1.25 26.63 5.71
C SER A 165 -2.73 26.29 5.82
N GLU A 166 -3.17 25.27 5.08
CA GLU A 166 -4.56 24.82 5.03
C GLU A 166 -4.98 24.24 6.39
N LEU A 167 -4.11 23.43 7.00
CA LEU A 167 -4.32 22.89 8.34
C LEU A 167 -4.41 24.02 9.38
N GLU A 168 -3.51 25.00 9.32
CA GLU A 168 -3.51 26.15 10.24
C GLU A 168 -4.80 26.98 10.12
N GLN A 169 -5.27 27.24 8.90
CA GLN A 169 -6.50 27.99 8.63
C GLN A 169 -7.74 27.27 9.18
N GLU A 170 -7.88 25.97 8.91
CA GLU A 170 -9.01 25.18 9.37
C GLU A 170 -9.01 25.08 10.91
N LEU A 171 -7.85 24.85 11.53
CA LEU A 171 -7.71 24.84 12.99
C LEU A 171 -8.07 26.20 13.60
N ARG A 172 -7.60 27.31 13.03
CA ARG A 172 -7.89 28.65 13.54
C ARG A 172 -9.40 28.91 13.58
N LYS A 173 -10.10 28.58 12.49
CA LYS A 173 -11.55 28.76 12.35
C LYS A 173 -12.32 27.85 13.31
N GLU A 174 -12.06 26.55 13.28
CA GLU A 174 -12.89 25.57 13.98
C GLU A 174 -12.65 25.56 15.49
N VAL A 175 -11.40 25.79 15.94
CA VAL A 175 -11.08 25.90 17.38
C VAL A 175 -11.62 27.19 17.98
N ARG A 176 -11.58 28.31 17.25
CA ARG A 176 -12.26 29.55 17.69
C ARG A 176 -13.75 29.34 17.85
N GLY A 177 -14.39 28.70 16.86
CA GLY A 177 -15.81 28.35 16.91
C GLY A 177 -16.15 27.49 18.13
N LEU A 178 -15.38 26.44 18.37
CA LEU A 178 -15.51 25.59 19.55
C LEU A 178 -15.39 26.39 20.86
N TYR A 179 -14.40 27.29 20.96
CA TYR A 179 -14.20 28.12 22.15
C TYR A 179 -15.38 29.07 22.42
N ASN A 180 -15.93 29.70 21.38
CA ASN A 180 -17.08 30.59 21.53
C ASN A 180 -18.30 29.84 22.08
N VAL A 181 -18.60 28.65 21.55
CA VAL A 181 -19.69 27.79 22.02
C VAL A 181 -19.44 27.28 23.45
N PHE A 182 -18.18 26.98 23.78
CA PHE A 182 -17.75 26.64 25.14
C PHE A 182 -18.03 27.78 26.12
N LYS A 183 -17.61 29.00 25.79
CA LYS A 183 -17.79 30.21 26.59
C LYS A 183 -19.26 30.53 26.82
N GLU A 184 -20.11 30.35 25.81
CA GLU A 184 -21.56 30.55 25.89
C GLU A 184 -22.31 29.39 26.56
N ASN A 185 -21.62 28.29 26.90
CA ASN A 185 -22.24 27.08 27.46
C ASN A 185 -23.34 26.45 26.55
N LYS A 186 -23.18 26.59 25.23
CA LYS A 186 -24.11 26.11 24.19
C LYS A 186 -23.62 24.87 23.44
N ARG A 187 -22.70 24.11 24.03
CA ARG A 187 -22.14 22.90 23.43
C ARG A 187 -23.22 21.83 23.20
N GLU A 188 -23.29 21.35 21.97
CA GLU A 188 -24.13 20.25 21.50
C GLU A 188 -23.48 19.54 20.31
N LYS A 189 -24.06 18.42 19.87
CA LYS A 189 -23.49 17.56 18.82
C LYS A 189 -23.22 18.31 17.51
N THR A 190 -24.12 19.20 17.10
CA THR A 190 -24.08 19.89 15.80
C THR A 190 -23.07 21.04 15.72
N ASN A 191 -22.62 21.58 16.85
CA ASN A 191 -21.75 22.77 16.90
C ASN A 191 -20.40 22.53 17.57
N THR A 192 -20.22 21.40 18.27
CA THR A 192 -18.99 21.05 18.97
C THR A 192 -18.22 20.02 18.14
N PRO A 193 -17.12 20.37 17.45
CA PRO A 193 -16.42 19.46 16.55
C PRO A 193 -15.64 18.35 17.29
N ILE A 194 -15.59 17.17 16.68
CA ILE A 194 -14.49 16.21 16.85
C ILE A 194 -13.59 16.33 15.63
N PHE A 195 -12.29 16.46 15.85
CA PHE A 195 -11.31 16.57 14.78
C PHE A 195 -10.83 15.18 14.35
N PHE A 196 -10.64 14.98 13.04
CA PHE A 196 -10.20 13.73 12.45
C PHE A 196 -8.99 13.94 11.55
N MET A 197 -7.94 13.17 11.79
CA MET A 197 -6.82 12.98 10.87
C MET A 197 -6.93 11.58 10.26
N THR A 198 -7.83 11.44 9.28
CA THR A 198 -8.07 10.18 8.58
C THR A 198 -7.31 10.16 7.27
N SER A 199 -6.53 9.12 7.01
CA SER A 199 -5.83 8.97 5.73
C SER A 199 -5.37 7.53 5.48
N GLY A 200 -4.94 7.27 4.25
CA GLY A 200 -4.37 6.00 3.81
C GLY A 200 -3.07 5.65 4.53
N ALA A 201 -2.53 4.50 4.15
CA ALA A 201 -1.32 3.96 4.73
C ALA A 201 -0.13 4.94 4.64
N GLY A 202 0.53 5.15 5.77
CA GLY A 202 1.81 5.86 5.83
C GLY A 202 1.84 7.36 5.53
N CYS A 203 0.68 8.03 5.46
CA CYS A 203 0.62 9.46 5.13
C CYS A 203 1.03 10.42 6.27
N GLY A 204 1.42 9.93 7.46
CA GLY A 204 1.95 10.79 8.54
C GLY A 204 0.92 11.31 9.56
N LYS A 205 -0.22 10.62 9.74
CA LYS A 205 -1.27 10.97 10.72
C LYS A 205 -0.75 11.19 12.13
N SER A 206 -0.11 10.16 12.69
CA SER A 206 0.37 10.17 14.08
C SER A 206 1.41 11.26 14.32
N ARG A 207 2.22 11.62 13.30
CA ARG A 207 3.13 12.77 13.38
C ARG A 207 2.39 14.10 13.44
N ASN A 208 1.44 14.33 12.53
CA ASN A 208 0.61 15.55 12.54
C ASN A 208 -0.15 15.70 13.86
N ALA A 209 -0.72 14.60 14.37
CA ALA A 209 -1.43 14.60 15.64
C ALA A 209 -0.50 14.96 16.81
N THR A 210 0.73 14.43 16.83
CA THR A 210 1.73 14.74 17.86
C THR A 210 2.12 16.23 17.87
N GLU A 211 2.13 16.89 16.70
CA GLU A 211 2.52 18.31 16.58
C GLU A 211 1.35 19.28 16.80
N LEU A 212 0.11 18.79 16.82
CA LEU A 212 -1.12 19.58 16.99
C LEU A 212 -1.05 20.59 18.16
N PRO A 213 -0.58 20.23 19.38
CA PRO A 213 -0.49 21.20 20.48
C PRO A 213 0.46 22.37 20.18
N LYS A 214 1.58 22.12 19.48
CA LYS A 214 2.53 23.17 19.12
C LYS A 214 1.94 24.10 18.06
N ILE A 215 1.21 23.54 17.09
CA ILE A 215 0.50 24.31 16.06
C ILE A 215 -0.55 25.21 16.72
N LEU A 216 -1.36 24.68 17.65
CA LEU A 216 -2.36 25.47 18.37
C LEU A 216 -1.75 26.64 19.15
N ARG A 217 -0.65 26.41 19.87
CA ARG A 217 0.09 27.48 20.57
C ARG A 217 0.62 28.54 19.62
N LYS A 218 1.12 28.13 18.44
CA LYS A 218 1.63 29.05 17.42
C LYS A 218 0.50 29.91 16.81
N ILE A 219 -0.58 29.29 16.33
CA ILE A 219 -1.64 30.01 15.62
C ILE A 219 -2.41 30.97 16.55
N PHE A 220 -2.52 30.65 17.84
CA PHE A 220 -3.21 31.47 18.84
C PHE A 220 -2.26 32.24 19.76
N LYS A 221 -0.99 32.41 19.38
CA LYS A 221 0.01 33.10 20.19
C LYS A 221 -0.41 34.52 20.59
N ASP A 222 -1.10 35.25 19.74
CA ASP A 222 -1.50 36.64 20.02
C ASP A 222 -2.98 36.76 20.42
N ASP A 223 -3.63 35.65 20.78
CA ASP A 223 -5.04 35.65 21.14
C ASP A 223 -5.26 35.80 22.66
N PRO A 224 -5.93 36.86 23.12
CA PRO A 224 -6.01 37.18 24.55
C PRO A 224 -6.77 36.13 25.38
N GLU A 225 -7.61 35.31 24.76
CA GLU A 225 -8.42 34.30 25.46
C GLU A 225 -7.86 32.88 25.30
N LEU A 226 -7.36 32.54 24.11
CA LEU A 226 -6.90 31.19 23.80
C LEU A 226 -5.41 30.98 24.03
N GLU A 227 -4.56 32.02 23.91
CA GLU A 227 -3.13 31.90 24.22
C GLU A 227 -2.90 31.31 25.63
N PRO A 228 -3.41 31.91 26.73
CA PRO A 228 -3.14 31.40 28.08
C PRO A 228 -3.68 29.97 28.26
N ARG A 229 -4.80 29.63 27.61
CA ARG A 229 -5.38 28.28 27.66
C ARG A 229 -4.50 27.24 27.00
N PHE A 230 -3.85 27.56 25.87
CA PHE A 230 -2.96 26.62 25.17
C PHE A 230 -1.56 26.53 25.77
N GLN A 231 -1.08 27.56 26.46
CA GLN A 231 0.13 27.45 27.28
C GLN A 231 -0.08 26.46 28.42
N GLU A 232 -1.24 26.53 29.09
CA GLU A 232 -1.58 25.69 30.25
C GLU A 232 -2.34 24.39 29.92
N ALA A 233 -2.52 24.06 28.65
CA ALA A 233 -3.30 22.90 28.23
C ALA A 233 -2.69 21.57 28.71
N LEU A 234 -3.52 20.66 29.23
CA LEU A 234 -3.14 19.26 29.41
C LEU A 234 -3.16 18.57 28.06
N ILE A 235 -2.03 17.99 27.66
CA ILE A 235 -1.91 17.24 26.41
C ILE A 235 -1.92 15.76 26.75
N ILE A 236 -2.90 15.03 26.23
CA ILE A 236 -3.07 13.60 26.48
C ILE A 236 -3.12 12.85 25.15
N ASN A 237 -2.07 12.09 24.88
CA ASN A 237 -1.93 11.24 23.72
C ASN A 237 -2.17 9.79 24.13
N ILE A 238 -3.25 9.20 23.65
CA ILE A 238 -3.53 7.78 23.84
C ILE A 238 -3.36 7.04 22.51
N SER A 239 -2.74 5.87 22.54
CA SER A 239 -2.66 4.99 21.38
C SER A 239 -3.57 3.78 21.56
N LEU A 240 -4.31 3.43 20.51
CA LEU A 240 -5.04 2.17 20.40
C LEU A 240 -4.28 1.15 19.55
N GLU A 241 -3.03 1.48 19.19
CA GLU A 241 -2.12 0.69 18.36
C GLU A 241 -0.79 0.42 19.07
N ASN A 242 0.19 1.31 18.93
CA ASN A 242 1.55 1.08 19.37
C ASN A 242 1.64 1.21 20.90
N GLY A 243 2.27 0.23 21.56
CA GLY A 243 2.49 0.21 23.01
C GLY A 243 1.24 -0.12 23.84
N THR A 244 0.06 0.39 23.46
CA THR A 244 -1.19 0.22 24.20
C THR A 244 -2.35 -0.28 23.31
N ARG A 245 -2.03 -1.22 22.39
CA ARG A 245 -3.00 -1.82 21.46
C ARG A 245 -4.27 -2.26 22.17
N ILE A 246 -5.41 -1.95 21.56
CA ILE A 246 -6.70 -2.39 22.11
C ILE A 246 -6.83 -3.92 22.06
N ASN A 247 -7.16 -4.53 23.20
CA ASN A 247 -7.54 -5.94 23.29
C ASN A 247 -9.05 -6.07 23.24
N THR A 248 -9.63 -6.17 22.06
CA THR A 248 -11.08 -6.18 21.83
C THR A 248 -11.82 -7.34 22.51
N LYS A 249 -11.11 -8.39 22.96
CA LYS A 249 -11.72 -9.51 23.71
C LYS A 249 -12.03 -9.13 25.17
N GLU A 250 -11.15 -8.35 25.78
CA GLU A 250 -11.17 -7.99 27.21
C GLU A 250 -11.67 -6.56 27.43
N GLU A 251 -11.26 -5.64 26.56
CA GLU A 251 -11.55 -4.22 26.64
C GLU A 251 -12.87 -3.89 25.93
N ARG A 252 -13.99 -3.99 26.66
CA ARG A 252 -15.35 -3.76 26.11
C ARG A 252 -15.96 -2.41 26.48
N ASN A 253 -15.48 -1.75 27.53
CA ASN A 253 -16.00 -0.46 27.98
C ASN A 253 -15.14 0.68 27.44
N ALA A 254 -15.67 1.45 26.49
CA ALA A 254 -14.95 2.56 25.85
C ALA A 254 -14.46 3.65 26.84
N ASN A 255 -15.24 3.96 27.88
CA ASN A 255 -14.87 4.97 28.87
C ASN A 255 -13.65 4.49 29.69
N ASP A 256 -13.66 3.22 30.11
CA ASP A 256 -12.55 2.58 30.83
C ASP A 256 -11.29 2.49 29.95
N VAL A 257 -11.45 2.10 28.69
CA VAL A 257 -10.37 2.01 27.68
C VAL A 257 -9.62 3.32 27.52
N ILE A 258 -10.35 4.42 27.38
CA ILE A 258 -9.77 5.77 27.27
C ILE A 258 -9.15 6.16 28.61
N ALA A 259 -9.88 5.99 29.72
CA ALA A 259 -9.43 6.41 31.04
C ALA A 259 -8.12 5.72 31.46
N LYS A 260 -8.02 4.40 31.32
CA LYS A 260 -6.79 3.65 31.64
C LYS A 260 -5.58 4.15 30.86
N ARG A 261 -5.74 4.49 29.58
CA ARG A 261 -4.65 5.06 28.77
C ARG A 261 -4.28 6.49 29.17
N MET A 262 -5.26 7.31 29.56
CA MET A 262 -4.99 8.63 30.14
C MET A 262 -4.18 8.50 31.45
N LEU A 263 -4.56 7.56 32.33
CA LEU A 263 -3.84 7.28 33.57
C LEU A 263 -2.42 6.78 33.26
N TYR A 264 -2.26 5.85 32.32
CA TYR A 264 -0.95 5.33 31.94
C TYR A 264 -0.01 6.42 31.42
N GLN A 265 -0.51 7.41 30.68
CA GLN A 265 0.33 8.54 30.28
C GLN A 265 0.69 9.44 31.47
N LEU A 266 -0.28 9.72 32.35
CA LEU A 266 -0.14 10.72 33.41
C LEU A 266 0.49 10.19 34.69
N GLN A 267 0.60 8.88 34.89
CA GLN A 267 1.20 8.31 36.09
C GLN A 267 2.71 8.57 36.18
N ASN A 268 3.24 8.65 37.41
CA ASN A 268 4.65 8.97 37.69
C ASN A 268 5.42 7.84 38.42
N GLN A 269 4.84 6.65 38.49
CA GLN A 269 5.37 5.48 39.21
C GLN A 269 6.00 4.44 38.27
N ASP A 270 6.17 4.76 36.99
CA ASP A 270 6.66 3.85 35.95
C ASP A 270 5.94 2.49 35.92
N LEU A 271 4.63 2.49 36.21
CA LEU A 271 3.77 1.32 36.10
C LEU A 271 3.74 0.80 34.66
N ASP A 272 3.77 -0.53 34.50
CA ASP A 272 3.61 -1.18 33.20
C ASP A 272 2.17 -1.05 32.70
N TRP A 273 2.00 -0.89 31.38
CA TRP A 273 0.69 -0.86 30.75
C TRP A 273 -0.14 -2.11 31.06
N VAL A 274 0.49 -3.29 31.08
CA VAL A 274 -0.18 -4.56 31.33
C VAL A 274 -0.85 -4.57 32.72
N ASP A 275 -0.19 -4.01 33.73
CA ASP A 275 -0.74 -3.95 35.08
C ASP A 275 -1.96 -3.03 35.17
N ILE A 276 -1.94 -1.88 34.48
CA ILE A 276 -3.09 -0.97 34.42
C ILE A 276 -4.23 -1.57 33.57
N ARG A 277 -3.91 -2.23 32.45
CA ARG A 277 -4.90 -2.83 31.55
C ARG A 277 -5.68 -3.94 32.25
N ASP A 278 -4.97 -4.86 32.88
CA ASP A 278 -5.53 -6.10 33.45
C ASP A 278 -6.21 -5.88 34.81
N ASP A 279 -6.01 -4.73 35.47
CA ASP A 279 -6.71 -4.42 36.70
C ASP A 279 -8.23 -4.27 36.46
N LYS A 280 -9.01 -4.87 37.35
CA LYS A 280 -10.47 -4.92 37.29
C LYS A 280 -11.14 -3.67 37.89
N GLN A 281 -10.39 -2.76 38.51
CA GLN A 281 -10.91 -1.49 38.98
C GLN A 281 -11.40 -0.66 37.79
N SER A 282 -12.70 -0.35 37.78
CA SER A 282 -13.26 0.54 36.77
C SER A 282 -12.72 1.96 36.94
N LEU A 283 -12.29 2.56 35.84
CA LEU A 283 -11.86 3.95 35.80
C LEU A 283 -12.74 4.73 34.84
N SER A 284 -12.91 6.03 35.10
CA SER A 284 -13.64 6.91 34.18
C SER A 284 -12.86 8.13 33.77
N ILE A 285 -13.09 8.60 32.55
CA ILE A 285 -12.42 9.78 31.98
C ILE A 285 -12.59 11.00 32.91
N ILE A 286 -13.83 11.22 33.39
CA ILE A 286 -14.14 12.35 34.28
C ILE A 286 -13.42 12.23 35.63
N SER A 287 -13.25 11.03 36.17
CA SER A 287 -12.51 10.86 37.43
C SER A 287 -11.04 11.29 37.30
N ILE A 288 -10.41 11.00 36.16
CA ILE A 288 -9.02 11.42 35.87
C ILE A 288 -8.94 12.93 35.71
N LEU A 289 -9.87 13.53 34.95
CA LEU A 289 -9.89 14.99 34.76
C LEU A 289 -10.14 15.76 36.06
N LYS A 290 -11.00 15.23 36.95
CA LYS A 290 -11.18 15.79 38.30
C LYS A 290 -9.90 15.75 39.12
N ARG A 291 -9.13 14.66 39.02
CA ARG A 291 -7.81 14.54 39.68
C ARG A 291 -6.80 15.52 39.10
N CYS A 292 -6.76 15.66 37.77
CA CYS A 292 -5.92 16.66 37.11
C CYS A 292 -6.26 18.09 37.55
N ALA A 293 -7.56 18.42 37.66
CA ALA A 293 -8.02 19.72 38.12
C ALA A 293 -7.59 20.01 39.57
N LYS A 294 -7.71 18.99 40.43
CA LYS A 294 -7.27 19.06 41.83
C LYS A 294 -5.76 19.32 41.92
N GLU A 295 -4.96 18.61 41.12
CA GLU A 295 -3.49 18.77 41.09
C GLU A 295 -3.09 20.16 40.59
N LYS A 296 -3.75 20.67 39.55
CA LYS A 296 -3.57 22.06 39.06
C LYS A 296 -4.19 23.13 39.96
N LYS A 297 -4.95 22.75 41.00
CA LYS A 297 -5.68 23.65 41.91
C LYS A 297 -6.66 24.60 41.20
N VAL A 298 -7.34 24.09 40.17
CA VAL A 298 -8.32 24.85 39.36
C VAL A 298 -9.66 24.12 39.31
N ALA A 299 -10.72 24.82 38.93
CA ALA A 299 -11.99 24.16 38.66
C ALA A 299 -11.88 23.28 37.40
N ILE A 300 -12.63 22.18 37.33
CA ILE A 300 -12.62 21.29 36.14
C ILE A 300 -12.94 22.04 34.84
N LYS A 301 -13.80 23.07 34.89
CA LYS A 301 -14.14 23.91 33.74
C LYS A 301 -13.03 24.85 33.29
N GLU A 302 -12.07 25.14 34.16
CA GLU A 302 -10.94 26.01 33.84
C GLU A 302 -9.85 25.25 33.08
N LEU A 303 -9.83 23.92 33.18
CA LEU A 303 -8.93 23.09 32.40
C LEU A 303 -9.18 23.25 30.89
N THR A 304 -8.09 23.15 30.14
CA THR A 304 -8.09 22.95 28.70
C THR A 304 -7.36 21.65 28.43
N VAL A 305 -7.98 20.74 27.69
CA VAL A 305 -7.43 19.41 27.40
C VAL A 305 -7.36 19.21 25.89
N ILE A 306 -6.20 18.83 25.40
CA ILE A 306 -6.00 18.35 24.03
C ILE A 306 -5.89 16.83 24.13
N LEU A 307 -6.95 16.13 23.72
CA LEU A 307 -7.02 14.68 23.74
C LEU A 307 -6.78 14.15 22.33
N ILE A 308 -5.68 13.44 22.13
CA ILE A 308 -5.34 12.80 20.87
C ILE A 308 -5.55 11.29 21.03
N VAL A 309 -6.42 10.73 20.19
CA VAL A 309 -6.74 9.29 20.13
C VAL A 309 -6.18 8.72 18.84
N ASP A 310 -5.06 8.02 18.94
CA ASP A 310 -4.34 7.47 17.78
C ASP A 310 -4.77 6.04 17.48
N GLY A 311 -4.98 5.72 16.21
CA GLY A 311 -5.23 4.35 15.75
C GLY A 311 -6.67 3.86 15.95
N LEU A 312 -7.67 4.74 15.83
CA LEU A 312 -9.08 4.40 16.10
C LEU A 312 -9.62 3.24 15.25
N GLN A 313 -9.04 2.99 14.07
CA GLN A 313 -9.39 1.87 13.20
C GLN A 313 -9.20 0.50 13.86
N THR A 314 -8.37 0.36 14.90
CA THR A 314 -8.19 -0.94 15.59
C THR A 314 -9.42 -1.41 16.34
N ALA A 315 -10.38 -0.52 16.58
CA ALA A 315 -11.67 -0.88 17.14
C ALA A 315 -12.69 -1.38 16.09
N LEU A 316 -12.35 -1.35 14.79
CA LEU A 316 -13.13 -1.97 13.71
C LEU A 316 -12.68 -3.43 13.57
N ILE A 317 -13.38 -4.34 14.25
CA ILE A 317 -13.08 -5.78 14.22
C ILE A 317 -13.66 -6.39 12.95
N ASP A 318 -14.92 -6.06 12.66
CA ASP A 318 -15.58 -6.40 11.41
C ASP A 318 -15.57 -5.18 10.46
N PRO A 319 -15.58 -5.41 9.13
CA PRO A 319 -15.69 -4.32 8.14
C PRO A 319 -16.89 -3.39 8.37
N ASP A 320 -17.97 -3.92 8.95
CA ASP A 320 -19.23 -3.20 9.18
C ASP A 320 -19.32 -2.56 10.58
N ASP A 321 -18.31 -2.67 11.43
CA ASP A 321 -18.39 -2.17 12.82
C ASP A 321 -18.59 -0.65 12.89
N GLY A 322 -18.04 0.08 11.92
CA GLY A 322 -18.29 1.51 11.78
C GLY A 322 -19.69 1.84 11.26
N MET A 323 -20.52 0.84 10.94
CA MET A 323 -21.95 0.98 10.62
C MET A 323 -22.86 0.42 11.74
N LYS A 324 -22.30 -0.35 12.69
CA LYS A 324 -23.01 -0.97 13.82
C LYS A 324 -22.90 -0.14 15.10
N LYS A 325 -23.99 0.51 15.52
CA LYS A 325 -23.99 1.42 16.69
C LYS A 325 -23.59 0.78 18.03
N ASP A 326 -23.71 -0.54 18.14
CA ASP A 326 -23.34 -1.34 19.31
C ASP A 326 -21.86 -1.78 19.29
N SER A 327 -21.09 -1.42 18.27
CA SER A 327 -19.66 -1.72 18.19
C SER A 327 -18.83 -0.93 19.20
N LEU A 328 -17.65 -1.48 19.52
CA LEU A 328 -16.67 -0.80 20.36
C LEU A 328 -16.18 0.50 19.72
N PHE A 329 -15.98 0.51 18.40
CA PHE A 329 -15.64 1.71 17.63
C PHE A 329 -16.65 2.85 17.86
N TYR A 330 -17.95 2.55 17.76
CA TYR A 330 -18.99 3.54 18.01
C TYR A 330 -19.05 4.00 19.45
N SER A 331 -18.83 3.07 20.38
CA SER A 331 -18.79 3.37 21.81
C SER A 331 -17.65 4.35 22.12
N LEU A 332 -16.45 4.15 21.56
CA LEU A 332 -15.31 5.07 21.69
C LEU A 332 -15.64 6.47 21.14
N MET A 333 -16.17 6.53 19.91
CA MET A 333 -16.59 7.78 19.29
C MET A 333 -17.65 8.52 20.11
N THR A 334 -18.57 7.77 20.73
CA THR A 334 -19.64 8.32 21.57
C THR A 334 -19.06 8.89 22.87
N GLU A 335 -18.15 8.18 23.54
CA GLU A 335 -17.51 8.68 24.77
C GLU A 335 -16.69 9.96 24.51
N ILE A 336 -15.96 10.02 23.39
CA ILE A 336 -15.23 11.22 22.97
C ILE A 336 -16.19 12.39 22.69
N SER A 337 -17.30 12.12 22.00
CA SER A 337 -18.37 13.11 21.75
C SER A 337 -18.96 13.63 23.06
N VAL A 338 -19.36 12.73 23.96
CA VAL A 338 -19.95 13.07 25.26
C VAL A 338 -18.99 13.94 26.08
N LEU A 339 -17.70 13.62 26.07
CA LEU A 339 -16.67 14.40 26.74
C LEU A 339 -16.59 15.83 26.21
N ALA A 340 -16.64 16.02 24.89
CA ALA A 340 -16.56 17.34 24.27
C ALA A 340 -17.82 18.20 24.49
N ILE A 341 -19.01 17.59 24.42
CA ILE A 341 -20.29 18.32 24.51
C ILE A 341 -20.74 18.58 25.96
N ASN A 342 -20.23 17.83 26.93
CA ASN A 342 -20.69 17.93 28.31
C ASN A 342 -20.39 19.32 28.89
N LYS A 343 -21.45 20.04 29.26
CA LYS A 343 -21.40 21.41 29.81
C LYS A 343 -20.63 21.53 31.12
N GLN A 344 -20.49 20.44 31.87
CA GLN A 344 -19.70 20.38 33.10
C GLN A 344 -18.24 19.97 32.87
N SER A 345 -17.89 19.54 31.65
CA SER A 345 -16.52 19.16 31.28
C SER A 345 -15.68 20.38 30.89
N PRO A 346 -14.33 20.24 30.92
CA PRO A 346 -13.41 21.29 30.48
C PRO A 346 -13.60 21.72 29.03
N LEU A 347 -12.79 22.66 28.57
CA LEU A 347 -12.60 22.83 27.13
C LEU A 347 -11.81 21.63 26.60
N ILE A 348 -12.42 20.83 25.74
CA ILE A 348 -11.81 19.61 25.18
C ILE A 348 -11.63 19.79 23.68
N ILE A 349 -10.39 19.65 23.20
CA ILE A 349 -10.05 19.52 21.79
C ILE A 349 -9.73 18.04 21.56
N ALA A 350 -10.69 17.30 21.01
CA ALA A 350 -10.52 15.88 20.72
C ALA A 350 -10.12 15.69 19.25
N CYS A 351 -8.97 15.05 19.01
CA CYS A 351 -8.46 14.71 17.69
C CYS A 351 -8.26 13.19 17.58
N CYS A 352 -8.93 12.55 16.62
CA CYS A 352 -8.80 11.12 16.36
C CYS A 352 -7.99 10.89 15.09
N THR A 353 -7.06 9.94 15.11
CA THR A 353 -6.39 9.45 13.89
C THR A 353 -7.01 8.13 13.45
N ALA A 354 -7.14 7.93 12.14
CA ALA A 354 -7.50 6.62 11.63
C ALA A 354 -6.85 6.29 10.27
N THR A 355 -6.33 5.07 10.12
CA THR A 355 -5.92 4.53 8.82
C THR A 355 -7.11 3.89 8.12
N LEU A 356 -7.58 4.51 7.03
CA LEU A 356 -8.71 4.02 6.27
C LEU A 356 -8.28 3.59 4.86
N ALA A 357 -8.88 2.52 4.37
CA ALA A 357 -8.75 2.11 2.97
C ALA A 357 -9.82 2.75 2.08
N ARG A 358 -10.99 3.10 2.65
CA ARG A 358 -12.19 3.61 1.95
C ARG A 358 -12.62 4.99 2.46
N PRO A 359 -13.38 5.78 1.67
CA PRO A 359 -13.96 7.04 2.13
C PRO A 359 -14.68 6.93 3.47
N PHE A 360 -14.55 7.94 4.32
CA PHE A 360 -15.05 7.88 5.70
C PHE A 360 -16.55 7.56 5.80
N HIS A 361 -17.36 8.06 4.88
CA HIS A 361 -18.82 7.86 4.89
C HIS A 361 -19.23 6.41 4.52
N GLU A 362 -18.34 5.65 3.85
CA GLU A 362 -18.57 4.21 3.59
C GLU A 362 -18.21 3.35 4.79
N VAL A 363 -17.28 3.82 5.63
CA VAL A 363 -16.79 3.09 6.81
C VAL A 363 -17.61 3.44 8.05
N VAL A 364 -18.11 4.68 8.14
CA VAL A 364 -18.73 5.22 9.34
C VAL A 364 -20.12 5.79 9.05
N GLN A 365 -21.15 5.31 9.77
CA GLN A 365 -22.52 5.81 9.68
C GLN A 365 -22.59 7.33 9.89
N VAL A 366 -23.52 7.94 9.14
CA VAL A 366 -23.91 9.34 9.26
C VAL A 366 -24.30 9.67 10.71
N SER A 367 -23.85 10.82 11.19
CA SER A 367 -24.11 11.32 12.53
C SER A 367 -24.33 12.83 12.51
N HIS A 368 -25.19 13.34 13.39
CA HIS A 368 -25.35 14.78 13.63
C HIS A 368 -24.15 15.40 14.38
N GLN A 369 -23.24 14.58 14.90
CA GLN A 369 -22.00 15.04 15.50
C GLN A 369 -21.18 15.79 14.45
N LYS A 370 -20.83 17.05 14.71
CA LYS A 370 -19.92 17.83 13.87
C LYS A 370 -18.56 17.13 13.84
N ARG A 371 -18.10 16.80 12.63
CA ARG A 371 -16.81 16.14 12.36
C ARG A 371 -16.01 17.10 11.48
N VAL A 372 -14.81 17.45 11.92
CA VAL A 372 -13.88 18.31 11.16
C VAL A 372 -12.72 17.44 10.70
N PHE A 373 -12.53 17.31 9.39
CA PHE A 373 -11.44 16.52 8.81
C PHE A 373 -10.24 17.42 8.55
N LEU A 374 -9.16 17.18 9.29
CA LEU A 374 -7.90 17.89 9.18
C LEU A 374 -7.07 17.24 8.07
N GLN A 375 -6.82 18.00 7.01
CA GLN A 375 -6.05 17.51 5.87
C GLN A 375 -4.58 17.29 6.25
N ILE A 376 -3.99 16.25 5.68
CA ILE A 376 -2.57 15.94 5.86
C ILE A 376 -1.85 16.26 4.56
N ARG A 377 -0.97 17.26 4.63
CA ARG A 377 -0.08 17.65 3.53
C ARG A 377 0.91 16.52 3.23
N SER A 378 1.22 16.32 1.95
CA SER A 378 2.39 15.52 1.58
C SER A 378 3.68 16.25 1.84
N LEU A 379 4.68 15.48 2.22
CA LEU A 379 5.99 16.02 2.55
C LEU A 379 6.73 16.46 1.28
N ASP A 380 7.35 17.62 1.35
CA ASP A 380 8.53 17.94 0.57
C ASP A 380 9.69 17.02 0.99
N SER A 381 10.78 17.02 0.21
CA SER A 381 11.98 16.24 0.55
C SER A 381 12.43 16.54 1.99
N PRO A 382 12.50 15.52 2.88
CA PRO A 382 12.67 15.73 4.30
C PRO A 382 14.04 16.30 4.64
N LYS A 383 14.06 17.06 5.73
CA LYS A 383 15.25 17.65 6.33
C LYS A 383 15.39 17.22 7.79
N LYS A 384 16.61 17.25 8.30
CA LYS A 384 16.93 17.02 9.71
C LYS A 384 17.83 18.15 10.17
N LYS A 385 17.34 19.02 11.08
CA LYS A 385 18.05 20.24 11.49
C LYS A 385 18.40 21.13 10.29
N ASN A 386 17.46 21.29 9.37
CA ASN A 386 17.58 21.99 8.09
C ASN A 386 18.51 21.37 7.04
N GLU A 387 19.19 20.26 7.36
CA GLU A 387 20.03 19.54 6.40
C GLU A 387 19.19 18.52 5.61
N PRO A 388 19.37 18.41 4.27
CA PRO A 388 18.60 17.47 3.46
C PRO A 388 18.91 16.02 3.85
N VAL A 389 17.86 15.22 4.06
CA VAL A 389 18.02 13.78 4.34
C VAL A 389 18.53 13.03 3.10
N PHE A 390 18.10 13.46 1.92
CA PHE A 390 18.47 12.88 0.64
C PHE A 390 19.44 13.80 -0.12
N LYS A 391 20.52 13.22 -0.67
CA LYS A 391 21.44 13.96 -1.54
C LYS A 391 20.72 14.42 -2.81
N ASN A 392 21.06 15.60 -3.30
CA ASN A 392 20.49 16.14 -4.53
C ASN A 392 21.21 15.53 -5.75
N THR A 393 20.74 14.37 -6.22
CA THR A 393 21.22 13.73 -7.46
C THR A 393 20.02 13.36 -8.35
N PRO A 394 20.16 13.34 -9.68
CA PRO A 394 19.03 13.02 -10.57
C PRO A 394 18.33 11.69 -10.23
N LEU A 395 19.11 10.65 -9.92
CA LEU A 395 18.60 9.32 -9.56
C LEU A 395 17.81 9.35 -8.24
N LEU A 396 18.39 9.96 -7.20
CA LEU A 396 17.75 10.00 -5.89
C LEU A 396 16.54 10.93 -5.89
N ASN A 397 16.59 12.03 -6.65
CA ASN A 397 15.45 12.92 -6.87
C ASN A 397 14.30 12.18 -7.54
N MET A 398 14.58 11.28 -8.50
CA MET A 398 13.57 10.43 -9.11
C MET A 398 12.95 9.47 -8.09
N LEU A 399 13.76 8.79 -7.26
CA LEU A 399 13.25 7.90 -6.21
C LEU A 399 12.42 8.66 -5.16
N VAL A 400 12.87 9.83 -4.72
CA VAL A 400 12.13 10.70 -3.78
C VAL A 400 10.80 11.15 -4.41
N SER A 401 10.80 11.52 -5.69
CA SER A 401 9.59 11.86 -6.45
C SER A 401 8.62 10.68 -6.53
N ASP A 402 9.12 9.46 -6.78
CA ASP A 402 8.31 8.23 -6.81
C ASP A 402 7.64 7.92 -5.45
N MET A 403 8.19 8.43 -4.34
CA MET A 403 7.57 8.32 -3.00
C MET A 403 6.44 9.34 -2.79
N GLY A 404 6.33 10.35 -3.65
CA GLY A 404 5.20 11.30 -3.70
C GLY A 404 4.93 12.05 -2.39
N GLY A 405 5.95 12.25 -1.56
CA GLY A 405 5.81 12.88 -0.25
C GLY A 405 5.11 12.02 0.81
N ASN A 406 4.94 10.72 0.58
CA ASN A 406 4.41 9.80 1.59
C ASN A 406 5.49 9.48 2.64
N GLY A 407 5.21 9.78 3.90
CA GLY A 407 6.21 9.69 4.98
C GLY A 407 6.82 8.29 5.14
N ARG A 408 6.01 7.23 5.11
CA ARG A 408 6.52 5.85 5.25
C ARG A 408 7.31 5.38 4.04
N ALA A 409 6.90 5.79 2.85
CA ALA A 409 7.63 5.50 1.63
C ALA A 409 9.01 6.18 1.66
N LEU A 410 9.08 7.43 2.09
CA LEU A 410 10.35 8.16 2.26
C LEU A 410 11.23 7.54 3.36
N GLU A 411 10.68 7.08 4.47
CA GLU A 411 11.46 6.37 5.51
C GLU A 411 12.01 5.04 4.98
N ALA A 412 11.18 4.28 4.26
CA ALA A 412 11.61 3.04 3.63
C ALA A 412 12.72 3.28 2.60
N LEU A 413 12.64 4.38 1.83
CA LEU A 413 13.70 4.82 0.93
C LEU A 413 14.97 5.21 1.69
N GLN A 414 14.88 6.00 2.75
CA GLN A 414 16.02 6.37 3.59
C GLN A 414 16.74 5.12 4.11
N SER A 415 15.98 4.14 4.59
CA SER A 415 16.54 2.86 5.06
C SER A 415 17.05 1.98 3.91
N ALA A 416 16.51 2.09 2.70
CA ALA A 416 16.98 1.33 1.54
C ALA A 416 18.27 1.88 0.94
N ILE A 417 18.62 3.15 1.20
CA ILE A 417 19.86 3.77 0.72
C ILE A 417 20.97 3.82 1.78
N GLU A 418 20.67 3.44 3.02
CA GLU A 418 21.64 3.44 4.11
C GLU A 418 22.74 2.41 3.84
N GLY A 419 24.00 2.87 3.80
CA GLY A 419 25.15 2.03 3.48
C GLY A 419 25.22 1.56 2.01
N VAL A 420 24.37 2.10 1.13
CA VAL A 420 24.36 1.73 -0.29
C VAL A 420 25.43 2.49 -1.06
N ASP A 421 26.24 1.74 -1.81
CA ASP A 421 27.12 2.28 -2.81
C ASP A 421 26.32 2.55 -4.10
N PHE A 422 25.98 3.82 -4.30
CA PHE A 422 25.18 4.28 -5.45
C PHE A 422 25.89 4.08 -6.80
N GLU A 423 27.23 3.99 -6.84
CA GLU A 423 27.95 3.73 -8.10
C GLU A 423 27.79 2.28 -8.57
N ASN A 424 27.49 1.38 -7.63
CA ASN A 424 27.41 -0.07 -7.85
C ASN A 424 26.01 -0.65 -7.67
N SER A 425 25.00 0.19 -7.37
CA SER A 425 23.63 -0.25 -7.08
C SER A 425 22.67 0.15 -8.20
N SER A 426 21.74 -0.76 -8.54
CA SER A 426 20.74 -0.46 -9.57
C SER A 426 19.53 0.27 -8.97
N PHE A 427 18.98 1.24 -9.71
CA PHE A 427 17.73 1.94 -9.36
C PHE A 427 16.62 0.97 -8.94
N LEU A 428 16.44 -0.09 -9.74
CA LEU A 428 15.39 -1.08 -9.52
C LEU A 428 15.59 -1.83 -8.20
N SER A 429 16.83 -2.16 -7.83
CA SER A 429 17.10 -2.85 -6.56
C SER A 429 16.71 -2.02 -5.34
N ILE A 430 16.94 -0.70 -5.38
CA ILE A 430 16.56 0.22 -4.29
C ILE A 430 15.03 0.33 -4.25
N ALA A 431 14.38 0.53 -5.40
CA ALA A 431 12.92 0.61 -5.48
C ALA A 431 12.24 -0.70 -5.01
N GLU A 432 12.80 -1.87 -5.34
CA GLU A 432 12.31 -3.17 -4.86
C GLU A 432 12.44 -3.32 -3.35
N GLN A 433 13.55 -2.88 -2.75
CA GLN A 433 13.69 -2.88 -1.29
C GLN A 433 12.61 -2.04 -0.61
N VAL A 434 12.32 -0.85 -1.14
CA VAL A 434 11.23 0.00 -0.65
C VAL A 434 9.88 -0.70 -0.82
N TYR A 435 9.64 -1.28 -1.99
CA TYR A 435 8.41 -2.02 -2.31
C TYR A 435 8.16 -3.15 -1.30
N TYR A 436 9.14 -4.02 -1.04
CA TYR A 436 8.97 -5.14 -0.12
C TYR A 436 8.79 -4.66 1.33
N LYS A 437 9.55 -3.66 1.77
CA LYS A 437 9.36 -3.07 3.11
C LYS A 437 7.94 -2.54 3.32
N LEU A 438 7.40 -1.81 2.33
CA LEU A 438 6.03 -1.30 2.40
C LEU A 438 4.99 -2.41 2.29
N LYS A 439 5.20 -3.38 1.39
CA LYS A 439 4.31 -4.53 1.23
C LYS A 439 4.18 -5.32 2.51
N ASP A 440 5.29 -5.62 3.18
CA ASP A 440 5.29 -6.39 4.43
C ASP A 440 4.57 -5.64 5.55
N HIS A 441 4.76 -4.31 5.62
CA HIS A 441 4.14 -3.48 6.65
C HIS A 441 2.64 -3.24 6.42
N TYR A 442 2.19 -3.21 5.16
CA TYR A 442 0.83 -2.80 4.80
C TYR A 442 0.05 -3.85 4.00
N ASN A 443 0.45 -5.13 4.06
CA ASN A 443 -0.17 -6.20 3.28
C ASN A 443 -1.70 -6.28 3.48
N GLU A 444 -2.15 -6.18 4.73
CA GLU A 444 -3.57 -6.21 5.06
C GLU A 444 -4.31 -5.01 4.44
N TRP A 445 -3.80 -3.79 4.64
CA TRP A 445 -4.38 -2.58 4.07
C TRP A 445 -4.45 -2.65 2.53
N ILE A 446 -3.39 -3.13 1.88
CA ILE A 446 -3.33 -3.32 0.42
C ILE A 446 -4.38 -4.35 -0.05
N SER A 447 -4.68 -5.38 0.74
CA SER A 447 -5.71 -6.36 0.38
C SER A 447 -7.10 -5.72 0.27
N TYR A 448 -7.37 -4.68 1.04
CA TYR A 448 -8.63 -3.93 1.02
C TYR A 448 -8.75 -2.92 -0.13
N THR A 449 -7.68 -2.66 -0.90
CA THR A 449 -7.70 -1.66 -1.99
C THR A 449 -8.06 -2.21 -3.36
N ARG A 450 -8.45 -3.49 -3.48
CA ARG A 450 -8.82 -4.10 -4.77
C ARG A 450 -9.93 -3.34 -5.51
N TYR A 451 -10.84 -2.72 -4.78
CA TYR A 451 -11.91 -1.90 -5.34
C TYR A 451 -11.38 -0.63 -6.07
N LEU A 452 -10.14 -0.21 -5.79
CA LEU A 452 -9.50 0.92 -6.47
C LEU A 452 -9.00 0.58 -7.87
N THR A 453 -9.16 -0.66 -8.37
CA THR A 453 -8.69 -1.03 -9.72
C THR A 453 -9.11 -0.02 -10.82
N PRO A 454 -10.38 0.42 -10.91
CA PRO A 454 -10.77 1.45 -11.89
C PRO A 454 -10.11 2.81 -11.63
N VAL A 455 -9.94 3.18 -10.36
CA VAL A 455 -9.25 4.40 -9.92
C VAL A 455 -7.77 4.37 -10.33
N LEU A 456 -7.09 3.23 -10.16
CA LEU A 456 -5.69 3.05 -10.56
C LEU A 456 -5.52 3.30 -12.06
N ARG A 457 -6.41 2.73 -12.88
CA ARG A 457 -6.41 2.98 -14.34
C ARG A 457 -6.53 4.48 -14.62
N ALA A 458 -7.48 5.18 -14.00
CA ALA A 458 -7.69 6.61 -14.19
C ALA A 458 -6.49 7.48 -13.76
N ILE A 459 -5.84 7.16 -12.64
CA ILE A 459 -4.61 7.85 -12.18
C ILE A 459 -3.49 7.63 -13.19
N MET A 460 -3.30 6.38 -13.61
CA MET A 460 -2.20 5.97 -14.47
C MET A 460 -2.29 6.55 -15.88
N THR A 461 -3.50 6.78 -16.38
CA THR A 461 -3.74 7.43 -17.68
C THR A 461 -3.92 8.94 -17.59
N HIS A 462 -3.80 9.51 -16.39
CA HIS A 462 -4.02 10.93 -16.12
C HIS A 462 -5.38 11.42 -16.66
N THR A 463 -6.42 10.60 -16.48
CA THR A 463 -7.76 10.87 -17.02
C THR A 463 -8.35 12.13 -16.41
N LYS A 464 -8.93 12.98 -17.25
CA LYS A 464 -9.68 14.16 -16.82
C LYS A 464 -11.01 13.71 -16.20
N LEU A 465 -11.25 14.08 -14.95
CA LEU A 465 -12.42 13.69 -14.18
C LEU A 465 -13.23 14.93 -13.81
N VAL A 466 -14.54 14.78 -13.79
CA VAL A 466 -15.46 15.81 -13.26
C VAL A 466 -15.58 15.61 -11.76
N VAL A 467 -15.34 16.65 -10.96
CA VAL A 467 -15.25 16.58 -9.49
C VAL A 467 -16.59 16.16 -8.86
N SER A 468 -17.71 16.56 -9.47
CA SER A 468 -19.06 16.24 -9.03
C SER A 468 -19.61 14.91 -9.58
N ALA A 469 -18.85 14.18 -10.38
CA ALA A 469 -19.26 12.90 -10.94
C ALA A 469 -18.41 11.75 -10.37
N PRO A 470 -18.97 10.54 -10.25
CA PRO A 470 -18.19 9.36 -9.83
C PRO A 470 -17.03 9.08 -10.77
N ILE A 471 -15.93 8.56 -10.22
CA ILE A 471 -14.79 8.08 -11.00
C ILE A 471 -15.28 6.88 -11.85
N PRO A 472 -15.00 6.83 -13.16
CA PRO A 472 -15.46 5.73 -14.03
C PRO A 472 -15.22 4.34 -13.44
N GLY A 473 -16.25 3.49 -13.47
CA GLY A 473 -16.21 2.15 -12.89
C GLY A 473 -16.36 2.10 -11.35
N THR A 474 -16.73 3.21 -10.71
CA THR A 474 -16.97 3.29 -9.26
C THR A 474 -18.14 4.22 -8.95
N ASP A 475 -18.64 4.16 -7.71
CA ASP A 475 -19.61 5.11 -7.16
C ASP A 475 -18.94 6.24 -6.34
N ILE A 476 -17.60 6.35 -6.38
CA ILE A 476 -16.82 7.24 -5.50
C ILE A 476 -16.53 8.56 -6.20
N LEU A 477 -16.74 9.68 -5.53
CA LEU A 477 -16.35 10.99 -6.05
C LEU A 477 -14.84 11.25 -5.89
N PRO A 478 -14.18 11.94 -6.85
CA PRO A 478 -12.75 12.28 -6.76
C PRO A 478 -12.35 12.97 -5.45
N GLU A 479 -13.19 13.89 -4.94
CA GLU A 479 -12.91 14.63 -3.72
C GLU A 479 -12.99 13.75 -2.46
N GLU A 480 -13.92 12.79 -2.43
CA GLU A 480 -14.08 11.86 -1.31
C GLU A 480 -12.88 10.94 -1.16
N LEU A 481 -12.37 10.46 -2.29
CA LEU A 481 -11.15 9.68 -2.32
C LEU A 481 -9.94 10.52 -1.93
N SER A 482 -9.85 11.77 -2.41
CA SER A 482 -8.73 12.67 -2.09
C SER A 482 -8.62 12.97 -0.59
N LYS A 483 -9.74 12.93 0.15
CA LYS A 483 -9.74 13.11 1.62
C LYS A 483 -9.04 11.97 2.37
N LEU A 484 -8.79 10.83 1.73
CA LEU A 484 -7.91 9.78 2.26
C LEU A 484 -6.42 10.17 2.19
N GLY A 485 -6.05 11.23 1.48
CA GLY A 485 -4.69 11.78 1.45
C GLY A 485 -3.62 10.97 0.70
N LEU A 486 -3.82 9.66 0.46
CA LEU A 486 -2.89 8.86 -0.35
C LEU A 486 -3.06 9.15 -1.85
N VAL A 487 -4.31 9.26 -2.28
CA VAL A 487 -4.68 9.76 -3.61
C VAL A 487 -5.01 11.24 -3.45
N LYS A 488 -4.65 12.06 -4.43
CA LYS A 488 -4.93 13.49 -4.45
C LYS A 488 -5.67 13.87 -5.70
N LEU A 489 -6.50 14.89 -5.59
CA LEU A 489 -7.12 15.57 -6.72
C LEU A 489 -6.35 16.84 -7.05
N GLU A 490 -5.82 16.91 -8.27
CA GLU A 490 -5.18 18.10 -8.86
C GLU A 490 -6.17 18.76 -9.82
N LYS A 491 -6.74 19.89 -9.42
CA LYS A 491 -7.62 20.69 -10.28
C LYS A 491 -6.79 21.51 -11.28
N GLN A 492 -7.35 21.78 -12.46
CA GLN A 492 -6.68 22.65 -13.45
C GLN A 492 -6.54 24.09 -12.96
N ASP A 493 -7.56 24.57 -12.25
CA ASP A 493 -7.61 25.82 -11.51
C ASP A 493 -8.63 25.67 -10.36
N ASP A 494 -8.63 26.60 -9.39
CA ASP A 494 -9.49 26.49 -8.19
C ASP A 494 -10.99 26.51 -8.51
N LEU A 495 -11.38 27.10 -9.64
CA LEU A 495 -12.78 27.20 -10.10
C LEU A 495 -13.19 26.04 -11.01
N SER A 496 -12.24 25.23 -11.46
CA SER A 496 -12.48 24.13 -12.39
C SER A 496 -13.31 23.03 -11.72
N ASP A 497 -14.35 22.61 -12.44
CA ASP A 497 -15.13 21.41 -12.13
C ASP A 497 -14.41 20.13 -12.57
N LYS A 498 -13.20 20.25 -13.13
CA LYS A 498 -12.41 19.13 -13.63
C LYS A 498 -11.02 19.07 -12.99
N GLY A 499 -10.53 17.85 -12.79
CA GLY A 499 -9.20 17.59 -12.27
C GLY A 499 -8.69 16.21 -12.66
N THR A 500 -7.46 15.91 -12.26
CA THR A 500 -6.85 14.59 -12.39
C THR A 500 -6.50 14.03 -11.02
N LEU A 501 -6.44 12.71 -10.90
CA LEU A 501 -6.02 12.07 -9.67
C LEU A 501 -4.52 11.72 -9.74
N THR A 502 -3.80 11.95 -8.65
CA THR A 502 -2.40 11.57 -8.49
C THR A 502 -2.20 10.72 -7.24
N CYS A 503 -1.19 9.86 -7.26
CA CYS A 503 -0.83 8.98 -6.15
C CYS A 503 0.67 8.71 -6.23
N PRO A 504 1.38 8.59 -5.09
CA PRO A 504 2.78 8.17 -5.12
C PRO A 504 2.99 6.91 -5.96
N TYR A 505 3.96 6.96 -6.86
CA TYR A 505 4.15 5.90 -7.84
C TYR A 505 4.47 4.55 -7.18
N ILE A 506 5.21 4.54 -6.06
CA ILE A 506 5.45 3.32 -5.25
C ILE A 506 4.17 2.66 -4.73
N TRP A 507 3.17 3.46 -4.37
CA TRP A 507 1.87 2.99 -3.89
C TRP A 507 0.99 2.52 -5.06
N LEU A 508 1.04 3.22 -6.21
CA LEU A 508 0.43 2.73 -7.45
C LEU A 508 0.96 1.34 -7.81
N TRP A 509 2.28 1.13 -7.72
CA TRP A 509 2.88 -0.17 -7.99
C TRP A 509 2.41 -1.26 -7.02
N LEU A 510 2.37 -0.98 -5.71
CA LEU A 510 1.86 -1.91 -4.70
C LEU A 510 0.41 -2.32 -4.98
N MET A 511 -0.46 -1.35 -5.21
CA MET A 511 -1.89 -1.58 -5.43
C MET A 511 -2.15 -2.25 -6.79
N ALA A 512 -1.44 -1.86 -7.86
CA ALA A 512 -1.53 -2.50 -9.17
C ALA A 512 -1.17 -3.98 -9.09
N ASN A 513 -0.09 -4.34 -8.39
CA ASN A 513 0.30 -5.74 -8.21
C ASN A 513 -0.73 -6.55 -7.40
N ALA A 514 -1.37 -5.92 -6.40
CA ALA A 514 -2.37 -6.55 -5.55
C ALA A 514 -3.78 -6.65 -6.18
N SER A 515 -4.08 -5.82 -7.19
CA SER A 515 -5.40 -5.72 -7.84
C SER A 515 -5.87 -7.02 -8.49
N GLY A 516 -4.94 -7.85 -8.98
CA GLY A 516 -5.26 -9.01 -9.82
C GLY A 516 -5.42 -8.68 -11.30
N ASP A 517 -5.46 -7.39 -11.66
CA ASP A 517 -5.60 -6.90 -13.03
C ASP A 517 -4.31 -7.10 -13.83
N SER A 518 -4.38 -7.86 -14.91
CA SER A 518 -3.23 -8.17 -15.77
C SER A 518 -2.68 -6.94 -16.48
N ILE A 519 -3.55 -6.00 -16.90
CA ILE A 519 -3.13 -4.76 -17.55
C ILE A 519 -2.33 -3.95 -16.54
N LEU A 520 -2.87 -3.68 -15.36
CA LEU A 520 -2.19 -2.89 -14.32
C LEU A 520 -0.88 -3.52 -13.86
N ARG A 521 -0.81 -4.85 -13.75
CA ARG A 521 0.43 -5.57 -13.38
C ARG A 521 1.58 -5.31 -14.36
N ASN A 522 1.29 -5.06 -15.63
CA ASN A 522 2.31 -4.77 -16.64
C ASN A 522 2.92 -3.37 -16.48
N TRP A 523 2.23 -2.45 -15.79
CA TRP A 523 2.64 -1.06 -15.56
C TRP A 523 3.40 -0.82 -14.24
N ASN A 524 4.25 -1.77 -13.87
CA ASN A 524 5.05 -1.70 -12.64
C ASN A 524 6.40 -0.98 -12.82
N PHE A 525 7.19 -0.79 -11.76
CA PHE A 525 8.56 -0.23 -11.85
C PHE A 525 9.52 -1.09 -12.69
N LYS A 526 9.15 -2.35 -12.95
CA LYS A 526 9.88 -3.30 -13.79
C LYS A 526 9.45 -3.21 -15.26
N TYR A 527 8.72 -2.18 -15.68
CA TYR A 527 8.45 -1.88 -17.09
C TYR A 527 9.75 -1.84 -17.93
N TYR A 528 10.88 -1.62 -17.27
CA TYR A 528 12.22 -1.64 -17.83
C TYR A 528 12.93 -2.99 -17.79
N SER A 529 12.25 -4.05 -17.36
CA SER A 529 12.85 -5.37 -17.20
C SER A 529 12.58 -6.26 -18.43
N GLU A 530 13.66 -6.71 -19.05
CA GLU A 530 13.64 -7.49 -20.29
C GLU A 530 13.06 -8.91 -20.14
N ILE A 531 12.75 -9.33 -18.90
CA ILE A 531 12.03 -10.60 -18.63
C ILE A 531 10.55 -10.52 -18.93
N GLN A 532 9.97 -9.33 -19.07
CA GLN A 532 8.55 -9.22 -19.36
C GLN A 532 8.21 -9.90 -20.69
N ASN A 533 9.13 -9.92 -21.68
CA ASN A 533 8.97 -10.70 -22.91
C ASN A 533 8.66 -12.20 -22.65
N LYS A 534 9.25 -12.79 -21.60
CA LYS A 534 8.97 -14.20 -21.24
C LYS A 534 7.53 -14.41 -20.74
N GLY A 535 6.92 -13.40 -20.13
CA GLY A 535 5.54 -13.43 -19.66
C GLY A 535 4.54 -12.89 -20.68
N ASP A 536 4.98 -11.97 -21.55
CA ASP A 536 4.21 -11.34 -22.63
C ASP A 536 5.11 -11.16 -23.87
N PRO A 537 5.00 -12.04 -24.87
CA PRO A 537 5.83 -12.03 -26.07
C PRO A 537 5.69 -10.76 -26.95
N THR A 538 4.72 -9.88 -26.68
CA THR A 538 4.53 -8.63 -27.43
C THR A 538 5.55 -7.55 -27.04
N ILE A 539 6.16 -7.65 -25.86
CA ILE A 539 7.18 -6.73 -25.35
C ILE A 539 8.50 -6.98 -26.07
N PRO A 540 9.16 -5.98 -26.69
CA PRO A 540 10.46 -6.17 -27.33
C PRO A 540 11.52 -6.72 -26.34
N PRO A 541 12.34 -7.72 -26.71
CA PRO A 541 13.44 -8.15 -25.87
C PRO A 541 14.53 -7.07 -25.86
N GLY A 542 15.00 -6.64 -24.69
CA GLY A 542 16.18 -5.79 -24.57
C GLY A 542 16.04 -4.43 -23.91
N CYS A 543 17.12 -3.63 -23.96
CA CYS A 543 17.27 -2.34 -23.26
C CYS A 543 16.18 -1.30 -23.59
N GLN A 544 16.06 -0.28 -22.75
CA GLN A 544 15.21 0.89 -22.93
C GLN A 544 15.61 1.72 -24.17
N PHE A 545 14.98 1.47 -25.31
CA PHE A 545 15.16 2.25 -26.53
C PHE A 545 13.86 2.34 -27.33
N TRP A 546 13.89 3.04 -28.45
CA TRP A 546 12.73 3.46 -29.25
C TRP A 546 11.61 2.43 -29.48
N GLN A 547 11.91 1.15 -29.72
CA GLN A 547 10.89 0.11 -29.92
C GLN A 547 10.05 -0.15 -28.66
N HIS A 548 10.60 0.06 -27.47
CA HIS A 548 9.84 0.02 -26.22
C HIS A 548 8.92 1.22 -26.07
N PHE A 549 9.24 2.35 -26.70
CA PHE A 549 8.37 3.51 -26.73
C PHE A 549 7.14 3.25 -27.62
N GLU A 550 7.30 2.61 -28.78
CA GLU A 550 6.19 2.16 -29.63
C GLU A 550 5.26 1.19 -28.86
N HIS A 551 5.83 0.19 -28.19
CA HIS A 551 5.07 -0.72 -27.34
C HIS A 551 4.39 0.00 -26.17
N PHE A 552 5.07 0.95 -25.54
CA PHE A 552 4.52 1.78 -24.47
C PHE A 552 3.31 2.59 -24.94
N ILE A 553 3.38 3.22 -26.10
CA ILE A 553 2.27 4.01 -26.66
C ILE A 553 1.05 3.12 -26.89
N ALA A 554 1.24 2.00 -27.59
CA ALA A 554 0.15 1.06 -27.88
C ALA A 554 -0.48 0.52 -26.58
N SER A 555 0.37 0.10 -25.63
CA SER A 555 -0.07 -0.35 -24.30
C SER A 555 -0.81 0.75 -23.55
N PHE A 556 -0.34 2.00 -23.62
CA PHE A 556 -0.95 3.13 -22.92
C PHE A 556 -2.34 3.43 -23.50
N ARG A 557 -2.51 3.29 -24.82
CA ARG A 557 -3.82 3.38 -25.46
C ARG A 557 -4.76 2.27 -25.01
N VAL A 558 -4.24 1.05 -24.85
CA VAL A 558 -4.98 -0.08 -24.26
C VAL A 558 -5.44 0.26 -22.84
N LEU A 559 -4.54 0.77 -22.00
CA LEU A 559 -4.89 1.20 -20.65
C LEU A 559 -5.98 2.28 -20.65
N LYS A 560 -5.89 3.28 -21.55
CA LYS A 560 -6.89 4.35 -21.72
C LYS A 560 -8.27 3.83 -22.08
N SER A 561 -8.38 2.88 -23.01
CA SER A 561 -9.68 2.27 -23.36
C SER A 561 -10.35 1.54 -22.19
N ASN A 562 -9.53 1.00 -21.27
CA ASN A 562 -9.98 0.23 -20.13
C ASN A 562 -10.38 1.09 -18.92
N VAL A 563 -10.26 2.42 -19.00
CA VAL A 563 -10.78 3.35 -17.97
C VAL A 563 -12.29 3.47 -18.06
N PHE A 564 -12.84 3.43 -19.26
CA PHE A 564 -14.23 3.74 -19.52
C PHE A 564 -15.06 2.47 -19.74
N GLU A 565 -16.36 2.58 -19.50
CA GLU A 565 -17.29 1.48 -19.69
C GLU A 565 -17.44 1.09 -21.17
N ILE A 566 -17.83 -0.16 -21.40
CA ILE A 566 -18.14 -0.69 -22.73
C ILE A 566 -19.32 0.10 -23.31
N ASN A 567 -19.23 0.45 -24.59
CA ASN A 567 -20.22 1.20 -25.35
C ASN A 567 -20.49 2.63 -24.88
N LYS A 568 -19.74 3.15 -23.89
CA LYS A 568 -19.84 4.55 -23.50
C LYS A 568 -19.40 5.44 -24.65
N GLU A 569 -20.18 6.48 -24.94
CA GLU A 569 -19.77 7.53 -25.88
C GLU A 569 -18.78 8.47 -25.19
N ILE A 570 -17.63 8.69 -25.82
CA ILE A 570 -16.51 9.45 -25.27
C ILE A 570 -15.97 10.38 -26.33
N GLU A 571 -15.71 11.63 -25.97
CA GLU A 571 -15.04 12.56 -26.87
C GLU A 571 -13.58 12.14 -27.09
N LEU A 572 -13.08 12.26 -28.33
CA LEU A 572 -11.68 11.97 -28.64
C LEU A 572 -10.71 12.84 -27.81
N GLN A 573 -11.12 14.05 -27.44
CA GLN A 573 -10.33 14.92 -26.56
C GLN A 573 -10.19 14.40 -25.12
N ASP A 574 -11.15 13.61 -24.64
CA ASP A 574 -11.11 13.04 -23.29
C ASP A 574 -10.24 11.78 -23.25
N ILE A 575 -10.33 10.90 -24.26
CA ILE A 575 -9.45 9.71 -24.33
C ILE A 575 -7.99 10.11 -24.58
N HIS A 576 -7.76 11.16 -25.35
CA HIS A 576 -6.43 11.73 -25.60
C HIS A 576 -6.17 13.01 -24.79
N ALA A 577 -6.78 13.12 -23.60
CA ALA A 577 -6.55 14.24 -22.70
C ALA A 577 -5.05 14.49 -22.48
N GLY A 578 -4.68 15.77 -22.57
CA GLY A 578 -3.29 16.24 -22.48
C GLY A 578 -2.58 16.41 -23.83
N ALA A 579 -3.08 15.85 -24.94
CA ALA A 579 -2.47 16.05 -26.26
C ALA A 579 -2.81 17.43 -26.84
N ARG A 580 -1.98 17.95 -27.75
CA ARG A 580 -2.39 19.06 -28.63
C ARG A 580 -3.17 18.45 -29.80
N HIS A 581 -4.43 18.83 -30.00
CA HIS A 581 -5.31 18.14 -30.94
C HIS A 581 -6.23 19.06 -31.75
N ASN A 582 -6.79 18.53 -32.83
CA ASN A 582 -7.89 19.11 -33.61
C ASN A 582 -8.97 18.06 -33.91
N PHE A 583 -9.49 17.42 -32.86
CA PHE A 583 -10.56 16.43 -32.98
C PHE A 583 -11.96 17.04 -33.24
N GLY A 584 -12.19 18.29 -32.84
CA GLY A 584 -13.54 18.86 -32.82
C GLY A 584 -14.46 18.12 -31.82
N PRO A 585 -15.79 18.11 -32.04
CA PRO A 585 -16.75 17.42 -31.17
C PRO A 585 -16.85 15.91 -31.45
N ALA A 586 -15.81 15.31 -32.04
CA ALA A 586 -15.84 13.92 -32.47
C ALA A 586 -15.86 12.98 -31.26
N THR A 587 -16.82 12.06 -31.26
CA THR A 587 -17.03 11.07 -30.20
C THR A 587 -16.91 9.65 -30.75
N ILE A 588 -16.34 8.77 -29.94
CA ILE A 588 -16.24 7.34 -30.23
C ILE A 588 -17.07 6.53 -29.23
N ARG A 589 -17.52 5.35 -29.66
CA ARG A 589 -18.05 4.32 -28.78
C ARG A 589 -16.89 3.50 -28.24
N ASN A 590 -16.73 3.48 -26.92
CA ASN A 590 -15.61 2.78 -26.29
C ASN A 590 -15.77 1.26 -26.35
N VAL A 591 -14.72 0.60 -26.82
CA VAL A 591 -14.54 -0.84 -26.72
C VAL A 591 -13.20 -1.06 -26.01
N PRO A 592 -13.15 -1.78 -24.87
CA PRO A 592 -11.90 -2.09 -24.21
C PRO A 592 -10.96 -2.85 -25.15
N LEU A 593 -9.75 -2.34 -25.28
CA LEU A 593 -8.75 -2.90 -26.18
C LEU A 593 -7.89 -3.94 -25.44
N SER A 594 -7.40 -4.91 -26.20
CA SER A 594 -6.28 -5.78 -25.85
C SER A 594 -5.08 -5.49 -26.76
N LEU A 595 -3.87 -5.83 -26.33
CA LEU A 595 -2.66 -5.60 -27.12
C LEU A 595 -2.32 -6.82 -27.97
N LYS A 596 -2.02 -6.60 -29.25
CA LYS A 596 -1.55 -7.63 -30.19
C LYS A 596 -0.38 -7.09 -31.01
N LYS A 597 0.38 -7.99 -31.64
CA LYS A 597 1.50 -7.63 -32.52
C LYS A 597 1.35 -8.31 -33.87
N ALA A 598 1.37 -7.51 -34.94
CA ALA A 598 1.30 -8.02 -36.30
C ALA A 598 2.56 -8.83 -36.65
N ILE A 599 2.38 -9.91 -37.41
CA ILE A 599 3.50 -10.75 -37.88
C ILE A 599 4.18 -10.10 -39.10
N ARG A 600 3.40 -9.33 -39.87
CA ARG A 600 3.84 -8.68 -41.10
C ARG A 600 3.69 -7.16 -40.95
N ARG A 601 4.23 -6.44 -41.93
CA ARG A 601 4.02 -5.00 -42.05
C ARG A 601 2.62 -4.81 -42.61
N GLU A 602 1.79 -4.12 -41.85
CA GLU A 602 0.40 -3.84 -42.20
C GLU A 602 0.25 -2.37 -42.58
N SER A 603 -0.72 -2.08 -43.45
CA SER A 603 -1.13 -0.71 -43.71
C SER A 603 -1.95 -0.21 -42.53
N THR A 604 -1.81 1.05 -42.13
CA THR A 604 -2.65 1.65 -41.08
C THR A 604 -3.78 2.51 -41.64
N LYS A 605 -3.92 2.54 -42.96
CA LYS A 605 -4.95 3.26 -43.70
C LYS A 605 -6.23 2.44 -43.75
N SER A 606 -7.37 3.00 -43.34
CA SER A 606 -8.64 2.26 -43.31
C SER A 606 -9.08 1.71 -44.67
N ASN A 607 -8.79 2.39 -45.79
CA ASN A 607 -9.18 1.91 -47.12
C ASN A 607 -8.48 0.60 -47.53
N ALA A 608 -7.30 0.31 -46.96
CA ALA A 608 -6.58 -0.94 -47.19
C ALA A 608 -7.38 -2.18 -46.74
N TYR A 609 -8.31 -1.99 -45.80
CA TYR A 609 -9.16 -3.04 -45.23
C TYR A 609 -10.61 -2.99 -45.74
N SER A 610 -10.86 -2.30 -46.85
CA SER A 610 -12.19 -2.22 -47.46
C SER A 610 -12.74 -3.59 -47.89
N THR A 611 -11.86 -4.51 -48.30
CA THR A 611 -12.23 -5.85 -48.80
C THR A 611 -11.93 -6.97 -47.81
N ASN A 612 -10.73 -6.98 -47.22
CA ASN A 612 -10.33 -7.94 -46.19
C ASN A 612 -10.00 -7.18 -44.91
N LYS A 613 -10.70 -7.51 -43.82
CA LYS A 613 -10.56 -6.84 -42.51
C LYS A 613 -9.77 -7.67 -41.51
N MET A 614 -9.07 -8.71 -41.97
CA MET A 614 -8.29 -9.58 -41.11
C MET A 614 -6.82 -9.14 -41.04
N VAL A 615 -6.25 -9.17 -39.84
CA VAL A 615 -4.82 -8.99 -39.59
C VAL A 615 -4.26 -10.17 -38.80
N THR A 616 -3.23 -10.82 -39.34
CA THR A 616 -2.57 -11.94 -38.64
C THR A 616 -1.59 -11.43 -37.59
N CYS A 617 -1.89 -11.73 -36.33
CA CYS A 617 -1.11 -11.34 -35.17
C CYS A 617 -0.43 -12.54 -34.51
N LYS A 618 0.64 -12.28 -33.77
CA LYS A 618 1.33 -13.27 -32.95
C LYS A 618 0.57 -13.53 -31.64
N GLU A 619 0.47 -14.79 -31.23
CA GLU A 619 -0.10 -15.22 -29.95
C GLU A 619 0.77 -16.33 -29.35
N GLY A 620 1.62 -15.99 -28.37
CA GLY A 620 2.60 -16.97 -27.89
C GLY A 620 3.58 -17.36 -29.00
N ASP A 621 3.74 -18.67 -29.23
CA ASP A 621 4.48 -19.22 -30.36
C ASP A 621 3.58 -19.45 -31.61
N ASP A 622 2.27 -19.21 -31.49
CA ASP A 622 1.25 -19.41 -32.51
C ASP A 622 0.84 -18.09 -33.21
N GLN A 623 -0.09 -18.19 -34.17
CA GLN A 623 -0.66 -17.07 -34.92
C GLN A 623 -2.18 -17.05 -34.77
N ILE A 624 -2.75 -15.85 -34.73
CA ILE A 624 -4.19 -15.63 -34.67
C ILE A 624 -4.60 -14.56 -35.70
N ASP A 625 -5.65 -14.82 -36.46
CA ASP A 625 -6.25 -13.83 -37.35
C ASP A 625 -7.27 -12.99 -36.59
N ILE A 626 -7.08 -11.68 -36.59
CA ILE A 626 -7.93 -10.72 -35.89
C ILE A 626 -8.83 -10.00 -36.88
N ASP A 627 -10.14 -10.00 -36.65
CA ASP A 627 -11.11 -9.20 -37.40
C ASP A 627 -11.14 -7.77 -36.86
N LEU A 628 -10.77 -6.79 -37.68
CA LEU A 628 -10.76 -5.38 -37.31
C LEU A 628 -12.18 -4.82 -37.07
N THR A 629 -13.24 -5.51 -37.47
CA THR A 629 -14.61 -5.11 -37.11
C THR A 629 -14.92 -5.29 -35.63
N ASP A 630 -14.16 -6.05 -34.86
CA ASP A 630 -14.45 -6.17 -33.43
C ASP A 630 -14.05 -4.92 -32.63
N ALA A 631 -13.19 -4.05 -33.19
CA ALA A 631 -12.68 -2.83 -32.53
C ALA A 631 -12.10 -3.07 -31.12
N SER A 632 -11.62 -4.29 -30.84
CA SER A 632 -11.23 -4.76 -29.51
C SER A 632 -9.72 -4.94 -29.33
N VAL A 633 -8.92 -4.52 -30.31
CA VAL A 633 -7.47 -4.68 -30.32
C VAL A 633 -6.73 -3.39 -30.66
N CYS A 634 -5.59 -3.18 -30.00
CA CYS A 634 -4.54 -2.29 -30.44
C CYS A 634 -3.38 -3.14 -30.97
N ILE A 635 -3.01 -2.92 -32.21
CA ILE A 635 -2.04 -3.73 -32.94
C ILE A 635 -0.75 -2.93 -33.06
N ILE A 636 0.35 -3.47 -32.53
CA ILE A 636 1.70 -3.00 -32.84
C ILE A 636 2.08 -3.55 -34.21
N ASN A 637 2.53 -2.68 -35.11
CA ASN A 637 2.83 -3.03 -36.49
C ASN A 637 4.13 -3.86 -36.59
N GLY A 638 4.34 -4.48 -37.74
CA GLY A 638 5.54 -5.24 -38.05
C GLY A 638 6.80 -4.38 -38.06
N TYR A 639 7.93 -5.00 -37.74
CA TYR A 639 9.23 -4.33 -37.68
C TYR A 639 9.58 -3.59 -38.99
N SER A 640 10.02 -2.33 -38.84
CA SER A 640 10.34 -1.42 -39.94
C SER A 640 9.16 -1.15 -40.90
N ALA A 641 7.93 -1.14 -40.39
CA ALA A 641 6.80 -0.57 -41.12
C ALA A 641 7.14 0.87 -41.58
N SER A 642 6.69 1.22 -42.78
CA SER A 642 6.96 2.54 -43.37
C SER A 642 6.12 3.65 -42.74
N ALA A 643 5.00 3.30 -42.11
CA ALA A 643 4.04 4.19 -41.47
C ALA A 643 3.15 3.42 -40.48
N GLY A 644 2.69 4.11 -39.46
CA GLY A 644 1.83 3.63 -38.38
C GLY A 644 2.49 2.54 -37.54
N ASP A 645 3.18 2.94 -36.47
CA ASP A 645 3.86 2.01 -35.55
C ASP A 645 2.86 1.17 -34.74
N SER A 646 1.69 1.73 -34.46
CA SER A 646 0.54 1.00 -33.93
C SER A 646 -0.78 1.57 -34.44
N PHE A 647 -1.83 0.76 -34.40
CA PHE A 647 -3.16 1.18 -34.82
C PHE A 647 -4.27 0.40 -34.12
N CYS A 648 -5.46 0.99 -34.01
CA CYS A 648 -6.66 0.28 -33.56
C CYS A 648 -7.90 0.69 -34.37
N PRO A 649 -8.82 -0.24 -34.65
CA PRO A 649 -10.12 0.11 -35.20
C PRO A 649 -10.96 0.87 -34.18
N ILE A 650 -11.75 1.85 -34.64
CA ILE A 650 -12.63 2.66 -33.80
C ILE A 650 -14.03 2.77 -34.39
N TYR A 651 -15.00 3.06 -33.53
CA TYR A 651 -16.38 3.34 -33.89
C TYR A 651 -16.74 4.78 -33.54
N PHE A 652 -17.02 5.62 -34.54
CA PHE A 652 -17.63 6.92 -34.28
C PHE A 652 -19.07 6.77 -33.79
N ALA A 653 -19.44 7.57 -32.78
CA ALA A 653 -20.80 7.63 -32.29
C ALA A 653 -21.75 8.16 -33.38
N GLY A 654 -23.00 7.65 -33.41
CA GLY A 654 -23.99 8.03 -34.43
C GLY A 654 -23.92 7.25 -35.76
N SER A 655 -22.96 6.35 -35.95
CA SER A 655 -23.00 5.35 -37.04
C SER A 655 -24.14 4.36 -36.76
N THR A 656 -25.24 4.44 -37.52
CA THR A 656 -26.39 3.54 -37.35
C THR A 656 -26.06 2.17 -37.93
N GLN A 657 -26.45 1.09 -37.23
CA GLN A 657 -26.27 -0.31 -37.66
C GLN A 657 -26.96 -0.67 -39.01
N GLN A 658 -27.69 0.27 -39.62
CA GLN A 658 -28.48 0.05 -40.83
C GLN A 658 -27.71 0.33 -42.14
N SER A 659 -26.55 0.99 -42.07
CA SER A 659 -25.57 1.06 -43.16
C SER A 659 -24.30 0.34 -42.70
N ARG A 660 -23.64 -0.43 -43.59
CA ARG A 660 -22.40 -1.15 -43.25
C ARG A 660 -21.45 -0.19 -42.54
N PRO A 661 -21.02 -0.46 -41.29
CA PRO A 661 -20.15 0.46 -40.56
C PRO A 661 -18.87 0.65 -41.38
N VAL A 662 -18.61 1.90 -41.76
CA VAL A 662 -17.33 2.29 -42.37
C VAL A 662 -16.27 2.04 -41.30
N LEU A 663 -15.25 1.27 -41.64
CA LEU A 663 -14.14 1.00 -40.75
C LEU A 663 -13.31 2.28 -40.65
N HIS A 664 -13.08 2.76 -39.43
CA HIS A 664 -12.18 3.87 -39.16
C HIS A 664 -11.02 3.35 -38.32
N ILE A 665 -9.82 3.87 -38.57
CA ILE A 665 -8.61 3.47 -37.84
C ILE A 665 -8.09 4.69 -37.06
N GLU A 666 -7.74 4.46 -35.79
CA GLU A 666 -6.86 5.34 -35.03
C GLU A 666 -5.42 4.86 -35.26
N CYS A 667 -4.65 5.65 -35.99
CA CYS A 667 -3.24 5.39 -36.30
C CYS A 667 -2.33 6.16 -35.34
N GLN A 668 -1.32 5.49 -34.82
CA GLN A 668 -0.32 6.03 -33.90
C GLN A 668 1.05 5.93 -34.55
N GLN A 669 1.64 7.09 -34.80
CA GLN A 669 2.97 7.24 -35.37
C GLN A 669 3.90 7.82 -34.32
N SER A 670 5.07 7.25 -34.17
CA SER A 670 6.10 7.70 -33.23
C SER A 670 7.29 8.22 -34.02
N LYS A 671 7.91 9.33 -33.59
CA LYS A 671 9.20 9.83 -34.12
C LYS A 671 10.20 10.26 -33.05
N CYS A 672 11.43 9.73 -33.14
CA CYS A 672 12.52 10.03 -32.23
C CYS A 672 13.39 11.19 -32.74
N TYR A 673 12.89 12.42 -32.72
CA TYR A 673 13.71 13.57 -33.11
C TYR A 673 14.44 14.18 -31.90
N LYS A 674 15.66 13.68 -31.62
CA LYS A 674 16.49 14.16 -30.49
C LYS A 674 16.97 15.61 -30.63
N SER A 675 17.12 16.12 -31.85
CA SER A 675 17.64 17.47 -32.14
C SER A 675 16.83 18.26 -33.18
N LYS A 676 15.79 17.67 -33.76
CA LYS A 676 14.92 18.31 -34.75
C LYS A 676 13.55 18.58 -34.16
N THR A 677 13.10 19.82 -34.28
CA THR A 677 11.71 20.18 -33.96
C THR A 677 10.79 19.63 -35.04
N VAL A 678 9.72 18.94 -34.66
CA VAL A 678 8.68 18.53 -35.61
C VAL A 678 7.98 19.78 -36.14
N ASN A 679 8.06 20.01 -37.45
CA ASN A 679 7.42 21.13 -38.14
C ASN A 679 6.20 20.66 -38.96
N GLN A 680 5.47 21.60 -39.55
CA GLN A 680 4.27 21.31 -40.34
C GLN A 680 4.52 20.28 -41.45
N ALA A 681 5.58 20.46 -42.25
CA ALA A 681 5.90 19.54 -43.35
C ALA A 681 6.14 18.10 -42.86
N THR A 682 6.90 17.95 -41.77
CA THR A 682 7.15 16.63 -41.17
C THR A 682 5.86 15.98 -40.66
N PHE A 683 4.97 16.78 -40.05
CA PHE A 683 3.69 16.29 -39.58
C PHE A 683 2.81 15.81 -40.75
N ASP A 684 2.66 16.65 -41.77
CA ASP A 684 1.82 16.37 -42.94
C ASP A 684 2.32 15.13 -43.70
N GLU A 685 3.64 15.00 -43.88
CA GLU A 685 4.25 13.80 -44.48
C GLU A 685 3.91 12.52 -43.71
N GLU A 686 3.97 12.54 -42.38
CA GLU A 686 3.66 11.36 -41.57
C GLU A 686 2.15 11.06 -41.52
N TYR A 687 1.33 12.11 -41.50
CA TYR A 687 -0.13 12.01 -41.61
C TYR A 687 -0.55 11.34 -42.93
N GLU A 688 -0.04 11.83 -44.06
CA GLU A 688 -0.35 11.29 -45.39
C GLU A 688 0.12 9.85 -45.59
N LYS A 689 1.24 9.47 -44.97
CA LYS A 689 1.77 8.11 -45.00
C LYS A 689 0.88 7.14 -44.23
N ALA A 690 0.35 7.55 -43.08
CA ALA A 690 -0.20 6.63 -42.08
C ALA A 690 -1.74 6.60 -42.01
N SER A 691 -2.43 7.65 -42.47
CA SER A 691 -3.89 7.79 -42.33
C SER A 691 -4.60 8.10 -43.64
N ASP A 692 -5.87 7.68 -43.74
CA ASP A 692 -6.81 8.12 -44.77
C ASP A 692 -7.74 9.24 -44.28
N GLU A 693 -8.52 9.82 -45.19
CA GLU A 693 -9.57 10.77 -44.82
C GLU A 693 -10.61 10.11 -43.91
N GLY A 694 -10.84 10.69 -42.73
CA GLY A 694 -11.78 10.17 -41.73
C GLY A 694 -11.16 9.22 -40.70
N ASP A 695 -9.87 8.87 -40.83
CA ASP A 695 -9.12 8.21 -39.78
C ASP A 695 -8.69 9.20 -38.69
N VAL A 696 -8.35 8.68 -37.51
CA VAL A 696 -7.77 9.47 -36.41
C VAL A 696 -6.26 9.27 -36.44
N PHE A 697 -5.48 10.36 -36.42
CA PHE A 697 -4.02 10.30 -36.48
C PHE A 697 -3.37 10.91 -35.24
N LEU A 698 -2.47 10.17 -34.60
CA LEU A 698 -1.67 10.66 -33.49
C LEU A 698 -0.18 10.57 -33.80
N LEU A 699 0.53 11.69 -33.70
CA LEU A 699 1.97 11.74 -33.78
C LEU A 699 2.58 11.90 -32.39
N TYR A 700 3.42 10.96 -31.98
CA TYR A 700 4.19 11.01 -30.74
C TYR A 700 5.63 11.38 -31.04
N THR A 701 6.20 12.34 -30.31
CA THR A 701 7.59 12.75 -30.50
C THR A 701 8.26 13.09 -29.18
N CYS A 702 9.57 12.84 -29.12
CA CYS A 702 10.41 13.12 -27.96
C CYS A 702 10.92 14.55 -27.88
N GLY A 703 11.06 15.22 -29.03
CA GLY A 703 11.43 16.62 -29.13
C GLY A 703 10.22 17.55 -29.12
N SER A 704 10.49 18.85 -29.03
CA SER A 704 9.48 19.89 -29.20
C SER A 704 8.85 19.86 -30.60
N SER A 705 7.64 20.43 -30.73
CA SER A 705 6.98 20.61 -32.01
C SER A 705 6.53 22.06 -32.22
N ASN A 706 6.66 22.54 -33.46
CA ASN A 706 6.19 23.84 -33.92
C ASN A 706 5.18 23.64 -35.06
N VAL A 707 4.17 22.79 -34.81
CA VAL A 707 3.07 22.53 -35.76
C VAL A 707 1.93 23.49 -35.41
N PRO A 708 1.68 24.54 -36.22
CA PRO A 708 0.63 25.53 -35.94
C PRO A 708 -0.77 25.05 -36.32
N LYS A 709 -0.90 24.13 -37.29
CA LYS A 709 -2.19 23.66 -37.80
C LYS A 709 -2.21 22.14 -37.82
N LEU A 710 -3.11 21.56 -37.04
CA LEU A 710 -3.38 20.13 -37.05
C LEU A 710 -4.56 19.85 -37.99
N PRO A 711 -4.45 18.91 -38.95
CA PRO A 711 -5.58 18.36 -39.69
C PRO A 711 -6.73 17.93 -38.78
N ARG A 712 -7.95 17.88 -39.31
CA ARG A 712 -9.11 17.38 -38.56
C ARG A 712 -8.84 15.93 -38.13
N LEU A 713 -9.33 15.55 -36.95
CA LEU A 713 -9.14 14.22 -36.36
C LEU A 713 -7.68 13.85 -36.08
N SER A 714 -6.79 14.84 -35.95
CA SER A 714 -5.39 14.60 -35.64
C SER A 714 -4.95 15.19 -34.30
N ALA A 715 -3.88 14.62 -33.73
CA ALA A 715 -3.20 15.15 -32.56
C ALA A 715 -1.69 14.91 -32.60
N ILE A 716 -0.99 15.68 -31.76
CA ILE A 716 0.44 15.53 -31.50
C ILE A 716 0.71 15.50 -30.00
N VAL A 717 1.55 14.56 -29.58
CA VAL A 717 2.07 14.41 -28.23
C VAL A 717 3.58 14.64 -28.27
N ASP A 718 3.98 15.86 -27.96
CA ASP A 718 5.38 16.31 -27.92
C ASP A 718 5.89 16.49 -26.49
N GLN A 719 7.19 16.81 -26.36
CA GLN A 719 7.86 17.02 -25.07
C GLN A 719 7.09 17.96 -24.11
N CYS A 720 6.43 18.99 -24.65
CA CYS A 720 5.75 20.01 -23.85
C CYS A 720 4.47 19.49 -23.17
N CYS A 721 3.85 18.44 -23.71
CA CYS A 721 2.59 17.90 -23.20
C CYS A 721 2.69 16.51 -22.57
N TRP A 722 3.89 15.92 -22.50
CA TRP A 722 4.10 14.59 -21.91
C TRP A 722 3.61 14.45 -20.48
N LYS A 723 3.85 15.44 -19.62
CA LYS A 723 3.35 15.39 -18.23
C LYS A 723 1.82 15.32 -18.20
N LEU A 724 1.15 16.06 -19.08
CA LEU A 724 -0.30 16.10 -19.16
C LEU A 724 -0.88 14.82 -19.78
N TYR A 725 -0.19 14.22 -20.76
CA TYR A 725 -0.68 13.05 -21.49
C TYR A 725 -0.34 11.71 -20.82
N PHE A 726 0.90 11.53 -20.35
CA PHE A 726 1.40 10.29 -19.75
C PHE A 726 1.34 10.28 -18.23
N GLY A 727 1.03 11.41 -17.59
CA GLY A 727 0.90 11.54 -16.13
C GLY A 727 2.11 10.97 -15.37
N PRO A 728 1.91 9.97 -14.48
CA PRO A 728 2.99 9.40 -13.67
C PRO A 728 4.09 8.71 -14.50
N PHE A 729 3.82 8.41 -15.77
CA PHE A 729 4.80 7.79 -16.66
C PHE A 729 5.59 8.79 -17.50
N ALA A 730 5.38 10.11 -17.39
CA ALA A 730 6.05 11.08 -18.25
C ALA A 730 7.58 11.02 -18.17
N GLY A 731 8.15 10.96 -16.96
CA GLY A 731 9.60 10.80 -16.79
C GLY A 731 10.10 9.45 -17.31
N ARG A 732 9.23 8.43 -17.27
CA ARG A 732 9.56 7.08 -17.74
C ARG A 732 9.53 6.96 -19.26
N ALA A 733 8.51 7.53 -19.88
CA ALA A 733 8.38 7.73 -21.30
C ALA A 733 9.56 8.54 -21.84
N PHE A 734 10.02 9.54 -21.09
CA PHE A 734 11.22 10.30 -21.44
C PHE A 734 12.47 9.44 -21.52
N LEU A 735 12.73 8.60 -20.52
CA LEU A 735 13.87 7.68 -20.54
C LEU A 735 13.80 6.73 -21.74
N LEU A 736 12.64 6.12 -22.02
CA LEU A 736 12.46 5.21 -23.17
C LEU A 736 12.74 5.89 -24.52
N ALA A 737 12.32 7.14 -24.65
CA ALA A 737 12.41 7.89 -25.89
C ALA A 737 13.79 8.53 -26.11
N HIS A 738 14.53 8.86 -25.05
CA HIS A 738 15.81 9.56 -25.15
C HIS A 738 17.05 8.67 -24.95
N SER A 739 16.91 7.51 -24.31
CA SER A 739 18.04 6.60 -24.09
C SER A 739 18.49 5.93 -25.39
N ASP A 740 19.77 6.13 -25.74
CA ASP A 740 20.46 5.20 -26.63
C ASP A 740 20.82 3.93 -25.86
N LYS A 741 21.02 2.82 -26.59
CA LYS A 741 21.64 1.62 -25.99
C LYS A 741 22.95 2.03 -25.34
N PHE A 742 23.17 1.64 -24.08
CA PHE A 742 24.44 1.88 -23.40
C PHE A 742 25.60 1.31 -24.22
N ASN A 743 26.68 2.07 -24.35
CA ASN A 743 27.87 1.55 -24.98
C ASN A 743 28.62 0.67 -23.97
N ILE A 744 28.75 -0.61 -24.31
CA ILE A 744 29.30 -1.64 -23.42
C ILE A 744 30.71 -1.33 -22.99
N ASN A 745 31.44 -0.49 -23.72
CA ASN A 745 32.84 -0.17 -23.50
C ASN A 745 33.05 1.02 -22.56
N ASN A 746 32.01 1.83 -22.31
CA ASN A 746 32.13 3.06 -21.53
C ASN A 746 31.07 3.22 -20.42
N CYS A 747 29.97 2.46 -20.45
CA CYS A 747 28.93 2.61 -19.44
C CYS A 747 29.43 2.25 -18.03
N SER A 748 28.93 2.92 -17.02
CA SER A 748 29.23 2.66 -15.62
C SER A 748 28.64 1.32 -15.17
N LYS A 749 29.11 0.82 -14.01
CA LYS A 749 28.60 -0.41 -13.42
C LYS A 749 27.11 -0.30 -13.06
N SER A 750 26.66 0.85 -12.56
CA SER A 750 25.24 1.12 -12.29
C SER A 750 24.39 1.09 -13.57
N GLU A 751 24.87 1.67 -14.67
CA GLU A 751 24.21 1.60 -15.98
C GLU A 751 24.16 0.17 -16.51
N MET A 752 25.26 -0.59 -16.43
CA MET A 752 25.26 -2.02 -16.79
C MET A 752 24.29 -2.84 -15.96
N THR A 753 24.27 -2.62 -14.65
CA THR A 753 23.41 -3.37 -13.71
C THR A 753 21.95 -2.93 -13.74
N SER A 754 21.64 -1.83 -14.42
CA SER A 754 20.26 -1.47 -14.78
C SER A 754 19.67 -2.40 -15.84
N ILE A 755 20.51 -3.16 -16.56
CA ILE A 755 20.10 -4.12 -17.59
C ILE A 755 19.81 -5.47 -16.94
N TYR A 756 18.60 -5.98 -17.16
CA TYR A 756 18.20 -7.26 -16.62
C TYR A 756 19.08 -8.41 -17.12
N GLY A 757 19.47 -9.31 -16.21
CA GLY A 757 20.41 -10.38 -16.52
C GLY A 757 21.87 -9.95 -16.44
N ILE A 758 22.20 -8.67 -16.33
CA ILE A 758 23.55 -8.18 -16.03
C ILE A 758 23.63 -7.82 -14.54
N GLY A 759 23.69 -8.83 -13.68
CA GLY A 759 23.94 -8.61 -12.25
C GLY A 759 25.36 -8.13 -11.98
N SER A 760 25.65 -7.67 -10.75
CA SER A 760 26.96 -7.14 -10.35
C SER A 760 28.15 -7.99 -10.83
N LYS A 761 28.07 -9.33 -10.69
CA LYS A 761 29.09 -10.27 -11.18
C LYS A 761 29.32 -10.22 -12.70
N ARG A 762 28.25 -10.11 -13.49
CA ARG A 762 28.34 -10.04 -14.95
C ARG A 762 28.79 -8.65 -15.40
N ALA A 763 28.37 -7.60 -14.69
CA ALA A 763 28.88 -6.25 -14.92
C ALA A 763 30.40 -6.17 -14.66
N ASP A 764 30.88 -6.75 -13.56
CA ASP A 764 32.32 -6.82 -13.26
C ASP A 764 33.10 -7.57 -14.35
N LEU A 765 32.57 -8.71 -14.80
CA LEU A 765 33.16 -9.48 -15.90
C LEU A 765 33.17 -8.68 -17.20
N LEU A 766 32.07 -7.98 -17.49
CA LEU A 766 31.95 -7.13 -18.67
C LEU A 766 32.96 -5.99 -18.62
N MET A 767 33.07 -5.29 -17.49
CA MET A 767 34.00 -4.18 -17.31
C MET A 767 35.47 -4.62 -17.40
N SER A 768 35.80 -5.77 -16.82
CA SER A 768 37.18 -6.29 -16.79
C SER A 768 37.71 -6.69 -18.16
N ASN A 769 36.81 -7.01 -19.11
CA ASN A 769 37.17 -7.46 -20.46
C ASN A 769 36.88 -6.40 -21.54
N ARG A 770 36.59 -5.15 -21.17
CA ARG A 770 36.54 -4.05 -22.16
C ARG A 770 37.93 -3.80 -22.78
N PRO A 771 38.01 -3.26 -24.01
CA PRO A 771 36.90 -3.01 -24.92
C PRO A 771 36.53 -4.26 -25.73
N TYR A 772 35.28 -4.32 -26.17
CA TYR A 772 34.72 -5.31 -27.09
C TYR A 772 34.53 -4.71 -28.47
N ARG A 773 34.79 -5.49 -29.51
CA ARG A 773 34.60 -5.07 -30.91
C ARG A 773 33.15 -5.13 -31.35
N ASP A 774 32.49 -6.24 -31.04
CA ASP A 774 31.12 -6.57 -31.42
C ASP A 774 30.51 -7.54 -30.40
N ILE A 775 29.27 -7.94 -30.65
CA ILE A 775 28.53 -8.84 -29.76
C ILE A 775 29.16 -10.22 -29.70
N GLU A 776 29.67 -10.74 -30.82
CA GLU A 776 30.35 -12.03 -30.93
C GLU A 776 31.66 -12.06 -30.13
N ASP A 777 32.47 -11.01 -30.21
CA ASP A 777 33.70 -10.82 -29.42
C ASP A 777 33.39 -10.81 -27.91
N CYS A 778 32.30 -10.17 -27.52
CA CYS A 778 31.87 -10.14 -26.13
C CYS A 778 31.33 -11.50 -25.64
N ILE A 779 30.53 -12.21 -26.43
CA ILE A 779 30.08 -13.57 -26.12
C ILE A 779 31.30 -14.49 -25.93
N ALA A 780 32.27 -14.46 -26.85
CA ALA A 780 33.45 -15.31 -26.80
C ALA A 780 34.31 -15.07 -25.54
N ARG A 781 34.41 -13.80 -25.10
CA ARG A 781 35.28 -13.41 -23.98
C ARG A 781 34.63 -13.51 -22.61
N THR A 782 33.30 -13.46 -22.54
CA THR A 782 32.57 -13.44 -21.26
C THR A 782 31.66 -14.64 -21.04
N ASN A 783 31.36 -15.40 -22.10
CA ASN A 783 30.37 -16.47 -22.11
C ASN A 783 28.98 -16.01 -21.65
N ILE A 784 28.69 -14.70 -21.74
CA ILE A 784 27.37 -14.15 -21.46
C ILE A 784 26.49 -14.40 -22.69
N PRO A 785 25.27 -14.94 -22.53
CA PRO A 785 24.36 -15.18 -23.64
C PRO A 785 24.05 -13.93 -24.47
N GLY A 786 24.08 -14.06 -25.80
CA GLY A 786 23.89 -12.95 -26.73
C GLY A 786 22.56 -12.19 -26.58
N ASN A 787 21.52 -12.85 -26.08
CA ASN A 787 20.23 -12.21 -25.80
C ASN A 787 20.31 -11.13 -24.69
N PHE A 788 21.31 -11.17 -23.80
CA PHE A 788 21.57 -10.08 -22.85
C PHE A 788 22.49 -9.00 -23.45
N LEU A 789 23.36 -9.39 -24.40
CA LEU A 789 24.40 -8.51 -24.96
C LEU A 789 23.89 -7.66 -26.14
N ILE A 790 22.82 -8.08 -26.81
CA ILE A 790 22.16 -7.34 -27.91
C ILE A 790 21.64 -5.96 -27.47
N ASN A 791 21.63 -5.72 -26.17
CA ASN A 791 21.10 -4.55 -25.50
C ASN A 791 22.14 -3.43 -25.33
N PHE A 792 23.38 -3.71 -25.69
CA PHE A 792 24.45 -2.72 -25.72
C PHE A 792 24.84 -2.29 -27.15
N GLN A 793 25.48 -1.14 -27.24
CA GLN A 793 26.28 -0.73 -28.40
C GLN A 793 27.74 -1.12 -28.20
N PHE A 794 28.41 -1.50 -29.28
CA PHE A 794 29.81 -1.95 -29.28
C PHE A 794 30.77 -0.94 -29.94
N GLY A 795 30.25 0.01 -30.72
CA GLY A 795 31.04 1.05 -31.39
C GLY A 795 31.60 2.08 -30.41
N ALA A 796 32.74 2.70 -30.74
CA ALA A 796 33.28 3.81 -29.97
C ALA A 796 32.59 5.13 -30.37
N THR A 797 31.85 5.75 -29.45
CA THR A 797 31.46 7.16 -29.60
C THR A 797 31.71 7.88 -28.28
N PRO A 798 32.67 8.83 -28.23
CA PRO A 798 32.74 9.80 -27.16
C PRO A 798 31.69 10.89 -27.44
N SER A 799 30.57 10.90 -26.73
CA SER A 799 29.73 12.09 -26.65
C SER A 799 30.26 12.96 -25.51
N SER A 800 31.29 13.73 -25.79
CA SER A 800 31.69 14.87 -24.97
C SER A 800 30.64 15.98 -25.12
N THR A 801 29.64 15.98 -24.22
CA THR A 801 28.93 17.21 -23.85
C THR A 801 28.63 17.13 -22.36
N SER A 802 29.55 17.65 -21.56
CA SER A 802 29.28 18.05 -20.18
C SER A 802 28.16 19.10 -20.19
N PRO A 803 27.09 18.96 -19.39
CA PRO A 803 26.19 20.08 -19.12
C PRO A 803 26.82 20.94 -18.01
N ASN A 804 27.11 22.20 -18.35
CA ASN A 804 26.93 23.28 -17.38
C ASN A 804 25.44 23.55 -17.22
#